data_AF-A0A4Q7X6W4-F1
#
_entry.id   AF-A0A4Q7X6W4-F1
#
_cell.length_a   1.000
_cell.length_b   1.000
_cell.length_c   1.000
_cell.angle_alpha   90.00
_cell.angle_beta   90.00
_cell.angle_gamma   90.00
#
_symmetry.space_group_name_H-M   'P 1'
#
loop_
_entity.id
_entity.type
_entity.pdbx_description
1 polymer ?
#
loop_
_entity_poly.entity_id
_entity_poly.type
_entity_poly.pdbx_seq_one_letter_code
_entity_poly.pdbx_strand_id
1 'polypeptide(L)'
;MTQRQLIVRGLAATVPLVLGAGLVAAPTAYGDPSPSPAASAAWAPSPLNAVTVRVDPSYRQQKFEGWGTSLVWFANATGGYPDALRNRLVDLLFGEDGLRLNIARYNIGGGNAPDVRTDYMKAGATMEGFWKAPAGTTRQDMDWWNPDDPGHWNWNADAGQRWWVDQVKDKVTRWEAFSNSPPWFQTVSGYVSGGFDSGADQIRPDRVDEFASYLVRVTERLEREHGISFDTIDPLNEPNTTYWGTQLGVDGQPTGGRQEGAHAGPALQQKVILALDEALKHTTTGAKVSAMDETNPGIFTQNWNAYAAPARAAVDQLNVHTYGTGMRTSARDIAKGAGKKLWMSEVEGTWGAGTDFTGMEPGLGIATRMVGDMRELEPSAWVFWQPIEDALPQAAAGKNWGSIHVPFNCTSRDTPQTCPIRTNSKFHTIRNFTHYIRPGDRFVKVDDTDTVAAVRASGDAASVVHVNSGTTARSVTLDLSRFRKISAQATVTPVVTSADGALVRGAPVTVAGGSATLTVPAKSVTTFLVDGVSGVAKDAALVQPGHVYRLTGAQSGKSLAPAADGSGVAVRTADPARAEQLWNVIPSAGTDHRARYSLTGASTGRRLAVRDGRAVLEDAAGAADDAAQWIMSTTGDGSWTFVNAATGRLLDVSGQSTADGAEVSVYTPTSAANQRWTVTDETVRSTETAEAFTVPGLRPGLPSTVTPVFPDGARGSLPVVWRLPADRAWRKPGSVRVKGRATDALGREIAATAVVTVDRIVSTLPGGATTYAGGRPELPTTVVGVGSQGGRAVLPVTWDPAPEGAFDTVGVVTLHGVARVVDGSTVDASVQVRVTEAVETNVAPDDGVSVDATFTESGYSAERLRNGDLTEKAWSNWKPGTAKNPSDTITFTLPKARDLTRIVARFHRDGTNASFPESLKVQVRPADGVWSDASDAVPVGTEGAPVVSVPVTAAPATAVRVVMTARPGGYITLSEIEVYAKAPLTR
;
A
#
# COMPACT_ATOMS: atom_id res chain seq x y z
N MET A 1 38.57 20.57 -52.18
CA MET A 1 38.81 21.80 -52.98
C MET A 1 37.47 22.24 -53.59
N THR A 2 37.26 23.55 -53.80
CA THR A 2 36.29 24.19 -54.75
C THR A 2 34.87 23.58 -54.87
N GLN A 3 33.75 24.18 -54.43
CA GLN A 3 33.23 25.57 -54.51
C GLN A 3 32.89 26.07 -55.95
N ARG A 4 31.59 26.27 -56.25
CA ARG A 4 30.90 27.42 -56.93
C ARG A 4 29.56 27.00 -57.60
N GLN A 5 28.39 27.54 -57.22
CA GLN A 5 27.69 28.79 -57.66
C GLN A 5 26.85 28.58 -58.97
N LEU A 6 25.76 29.30 -59.32
CA LEU A 6 25.00 30.46 -58.78
C LEU A 6 23.67 30.62 -59.58
N ILE A 7 22.58 31.19 -58.99
CA ILE A 7 21.60 32.09 -59.67
C ILE A 7 21.07 33.14 -58.65
N VAL A 8 20.85 34.41 -59.08
CA VAL A 8 20.47 35.58 -58.24
C VAL A 8 19.50 36.56 -58.97
N ARG A 9 18.61 37.23 -58.21
CA ARG A 9 17.97 38.57 -58.39
C ARG A 9 17.60 39.14 -57.00
N GLY A 10 17.31 40.44 -56.72
CA GLY A 10 17.24 41.66 -57.55
C GLY A 10 15.88 42.39 -57.41
N LEU A 11 15.41 42.94 -56.27
CA LEU A 11 15.85 44.03 -55.35
C LEU A 11 15.32 45.46 -55.71
N ALA A 12 14.87 46.21 -54.68
CA ALA A 12 14.56 47.66 -54.56
C ALA A 12 13.18 48.23 -55.06
N ALA A 13 12.69 49.42 -54.64
CA ALA A 13 12.43 50.06 -53.30
C ALA A 13 12.12 51.59 -53.44
N THR A 14 11.12 52.18 -52.74
CA THR A 14 10.97 53.67 -52.50
C THR A 14 9.95 54.10 -51.40
N VAL A 15 10.48 54.46 -50.20
CA VAL A 15 10.38 55.72 -49.35
C VAL A 15 9.66 56.97 -49.98
N PRO A 16 9.09 58.05 -49.29
CA PRO A 16 9.45 58.74 -47.99
C PRO A 16 8.37 59.47 -47.07
N LEU A 17 8.82 59.94 -45.86
CA LEU A 17 8.60 61.23 -45.06
C LEU A 17 7.19 61.88 -44.81
N VAL A 18 6.92 62.83 -43.87
CA VAL A 18 7.40 63.29 -42.51
C VAL A 18 6.46 64.40 -41.94
N LEU A 19 6.35 64.56 -40.60
CA LEU A 19 6.13 65.78 -39.76
C LEU A 19 5.86 65.31 -38.30
N GLY A 20 6.33 65.85 -37.16
CA GLY A 20 6.82 67.18 -36.72
C GLY A 20 5.86 67.72 -35.62
N ALA A 21 6.20 68.24 -34.42
CA ALA A 21 7.45 68.62 -33.70
C ALA A 21 7.28 68.33 -32.17
N GLY A 22 8.29 68.31 -31.26
CA GLY A 22 9.09 69.44 -30.70
C GLY A 22 8.64 69.76 -29.24
N LEU A 23 9.41 70.18 -28.22
CA LEU A 23 10.81 70.65 -28.01
C LEU A 23 11.27 70.28 -26.56
N VAL A 24 12.50 69.77 -26.32
CA VAL A 24 13.73 70.45 -25.80
C VAL A 24 13.78 70.79 -24.29
N ALA A 25 14.72 70.16 -23.55
CA ALA A 25 15.81 70.81 -22.77
C ALA A 25 16.61 69.80 -21.89
N ALA A 26 17.95 69.94 -21.85
CA ALA A 26 18.86 69.42 -20.81
C ALA A 26 19.36 70.63 -19.96
N PRO A 27 19.98 70.53 -18.76
CA PRO A 27 21.11 69.64 -18.43
C PRO A 27 21.27 69.17 -16.94
N THR A 28 22.30 68.34 -16.65
CA THR A 28 23.12 68.23 -15.39
C THR A 28 22.44 68.06 -14.00
N ALA A 29 22.94 67.29 -13.01
CA ALA A 29 24.23 66.61 -12.77
C ALA A 29 24.09 65.45 -11.73
N TYR A 30 25.19 64.69 -11.56
CA TYR A 30 25.59 63.81 -10.43
C TYR A 30 24.74 63.76 -9.13
N GLY A 31 24.52 62.55 -8.59
CA GLY A 31 24.15 62.38 -7.18
C GLY A 31 23.58 61.04 -6.68
N ASP A 32 24.35 59.94 -6.78
CA ASP A 32 24.24 58.65 -6.03
C ASP A 32 22.93 57.80 -6.04
N PRO A 33 23.02 56.48 -5.77
CA PRO A 33 21.91 55.54 -5.94
C PRO A 33 21.08 55.31 -4.67
N SER A 34 19.78 55.06 -4.86
CA SER A 34 18.94 54.35 -3.88
C SER A 34 17.88 53.51 -4.62
N PRO A 35 17.50 52.33 -4.09
CA PRO A 35 16.93 51.27 -4.91
C PRO A 35 15.46 51.53 -5.30
N SER A 36 15.16 51.45 -6.59
CA SER A 36 13.79 51.26 -7.10
C SER A 36 13.23 49.88 -6.67
N PRO A 37 11.90 49.75 -6.54
CA PRO A 37 11.29 48.67 -5.77
C PRO A 37 11.46 47.28 -6.39
N ALA A 38 11.39 46.28 -5.51
CA ALA A 38 11.57 44.88 -5.84
C ALA A 38 10.72 44.43 -7.04
N ALA A 39 11.35 43.66 -7.92
CA ALA A 39 10.66 42.98 -9.01
C ALA A 39 9.52 42.14 -8.45
N SER A 40 8.39 42.13 -9.17
CA SER A 40 7.22 41.31 -8.89
C SER A 40 7.61 39.89 -8.50
N ALA A 41 7.20 39.46 -7.30
CA ALA A 41 7.32 38.06 -6.91
C ALA A 41 6.64 37.20 -7.99
N ALA A 42 7.42 36.34 -8.64
CA ALA A 42 6.89 35.34 -9.54
C ALA A 42 5.86 34.51 -8.77
N TRP A 43 4.71 34.22 -9.40
CA TRP A 43 3.74 33.31 -8.82
C TRP A 43 4.44 32.01 -8.44
N ALA A 44 4.46 31.71 -7.14
CA ALA A 44 4.84 30.40 -6.68
C ALA A 44 3.87 29.40 -7.35
N PRO A 45 4.36 28.33 -8.00
CA PRO A 45 3.46 27.28 -8.45
C PRO A 45 2.71 26.75 -7.23
N SER A 46 1.42 26.43 -7.40
CA SER A 46 0.63 25.73 -6.38
C SER A 46 1.45 24.57 -5.81
N PRO A 47 1.42 24.33 -4.49
CA PRO A 47 2.25 23.29 -3.88
C PRO A 47 1.98 21.97 -4.58
N LEU A 48 3.03 21.40 -5.20
CA LEU A 48 2.98 20.04 -5.76
C LEU A 48 2.45 19.12 -4.66
N ASN A 49 1.52 18.21 -4.99
CA ASN A 49 1.06 17.19 -4.06
C ASN A 49 2.29 16.50 -3.46
N ALA A 50 2.47 16.65 -2.15
CA ALA A 50 3.69 16.27 -1.47
C ALA A 50 3.49 14.95 -0.72
N VAL A 51 4.42 14.02 -0.89
CA VAL A 51 4.47 12.75 -0.15
C VAL A 51 5.80 12.69 0.60
N THR A 52 5.75 12.22 1.84
CA THR A 52 6.95 11.82 2.58
C THR A 52 6.96 10.31 2.67
N VAL A 53 8.05 9.68 2.19
CA VAL A 53 8.28 8.24 2.27
C VAL A 53 9.36 7.99 3.30
N ARG A 54 9.04 7.31 4.39
CA ARG A 54 10.00 6.91 5.41
C ARG A 54 10.56 5.54 5.09
N VAL A 55 11.89 5.45 4.96
CA VAL A 55 12.58 4.19 4.75
C VAL A 55 13.01 3.63 6.10
N ASP A 56 12.39 2.54 6.55
CA ASP A 56 12.60 1.95 7.89
C ASP A 56 13.35 0.60 7.82
N PRO A 57 14.69 0.61 7.99
CA PRO A 57 15.51 -0.60 7.94
C PRO A 57 15.36 -1.49 9.20
N SER A 58 14.56 -1.10 10.20
CA SER A 58 14.34 -1.92 11.40
C SER A 58 13.54 -3.18 11.10
N TYR A 59 12.55 -3.07 10.21
CA TYR A 59 11.80 -4.19 9.65
C TYR A 59 12.33 -4.50 8.25
N ARG A 60 13.06 -5.62 8.11
CA ARG A 60 13.69 -6.04 6.87
C ARG A 60 13.30 -7.47 6.49
N GLN A 61 13.05 -7.69 5.23
CA GLN A 61 12.77 -9.02 4.67
C GLN A 61 14.04 -9.90 4.67
N GLN A 62 13.86 -11.16 4.30
CA GLN A 62 14.90 -12.11 3.92
C GLN A 62 15.84 -11.55 2.84
N LYS A 63 16.96 -12.23 2.56
CA LYS A 63 17.78 -11.86 1.39
C LYS A 63 16.93 -12.08 0.14
N PHE A 64 16.87 -11.08 -0.73
CA PHE A 64 16.22 -11.20 -2.02
C PHE A 64 17.05 -12.14 -2.91
N GLU A 65 16.39 -13.08 -3.56
CA GLU A 65 17.00 -14.09 -4.44
C GLU A 65 17.03 -13.60 -5.89
N GLY A 66 16.09 -12.72 -6.28
CA GLY A 66 16.17 -11.99 -7.55
C GLY A 66 14.88 -11.91 -8.35
N TRP A 67 15.06 -11.59 -9.63
CA TRP A 67 13.99 -11.40 -10.61
C TRP A 67 14.10 -12.51 -11.67
N GLY A 68 12.98 -13.13 -12.01
CA GLY A 68 12.96 -14.29 -12.93
C GLY A 68 11.95 -14.22 -14.04
N THR A 69 12.02 -15.21 -14.92
CA THR A 69 10.95 -15.55 -15.87
C THR A 69 10.76 -17.05 -15.92
N SER A 70 9.57 -17.52 -16.26
CA SER A 70 9.46 -18.86 -16.85
C SER A 70 10.05 -18.86 -18.26
N LEU A 71 10.65 -19.98 -18.69
CA LEU A 71 11.07 -20.25 -20.07
C LEU A 71 9.94 -20.90 -20.89
N VAL A 72 8.72 -20.85 -20.38
CA VAL A 72 7.53 -21.38 -21.04
C VAL A 72 7.23 -20.71 -22.39
N TRP A 73 6.64 -21.47 -23.31
CA TRP A 73 6.10 -21.13 -24.64
C TRP A 73 7.00 -20.30 -25.57
N PHE A 74 7.38 -19.07 -25.20
CA PHE A 74 8.29 -18.26 -25.99
C PHE A 74 9.62 -18.96 -26.24
N ALA A 75 10.19 -19.68 -25.26
CA ALA A 75 11.50 -20.30 -25.47
C ALA A 75 11.40 -21.52 -26.40
N ASN A 76 10.29 -22.27 -26.32
CA ASN A 76 9.92 -23.30 -27.28
C ASN A 76 9.80 -22.70 -28.70
N ALA A 77 9.01 -21.64 -28.87
CA ALA A 77 8.78 -20.98 -30.16
C ALA A 77 10.05 -20.33 -30.75
N THR A 78 10.83 -19.61 -29.94
CA THR A 78 11.93 -18.75 -30.38
C THR A 78 13.31 -19.44 -30.37
N GLY A 79 13.47 -20.57 -29.69
CA GLY A 79 14.74 -21.30 -29.64
C GLY A 79 15.22 -21.76 -31.02
N GLY A 80 14.29 -21.98 -31.97
CA GLY A 80 14.58 -22.31 -33.37
C GLY A 80 14.83 -21.12 -34.30
N TYR A 81 14.83 -19.88 -33.80
CA TYR A 81 14.97 -18.68 -34.65
C TYR A 81 16.41 -18.44 -35.13
N PRO A 82 16.60 -17.65 -36.21
CA PRO A 82 17.91 -17.14 -36.61
C PRO A 82 18.68 -16.51 -35.44
N ASP A 83 19.99 -16.77 -35.34
CA ASP A 83 20.84 -16.35 -34.22
C ASP A 83 20.70 -14.87 -33.85
N ALA A 84 20.63 -13.98 -34.85
CA ALA A 84 20.48 -12.54 -34.64
C ALA A 84 19.18 -12.15 -33.89
N LEU A 85 18.12 -12.95 -34.01
CA LEU A 85 16.85 -12.76 -33.30
C LEU A 85 16.92 -13.37 -31.90
N ARG A 86 17.24 -14.66 -31.80
CA ARG A 86 17.22 -15.38 -30.51
C ARG A 86 18.27 -14.86 -29.53
N ASN A 87 19.48 -14.50 -29.99
CA ASN A 87 20.49 -13.88 -29.13
C ASN A 87 20.04 -12.49 -28.65
N ARG A 88 19.34 -11.71 -29.50
CA ARG A 88 18.78 -10.42 -29.10
C ARG A 88 17.69 -10.56 -28.04
N LEU A 89 16.89 -11.61 -28.10
CA LEU A 89 15.90 -11.93 -27.06
C LEU A 89 16.58 -12.33 -25.74
N VAL A 90 17.65 -13.13 -25.78
CA VAL A 90 18.49 -13.44 -24.60
C VAL A 90 19.06 -12.16 -23.97
N ASP A 91 19.60 -11.25 -24.77
CA ASP A 91 20.11 -9.96 -24.28
C ASP A 91 19.02 -9.08 -23.65
N LEU A 92 17.80 -9.10 -24.20
CA LEU A 92 16.69 -8.33 -23.64
C LEU A 92 16.22 -8.88 -22.28
N LEU A 93 16.30 -10.19 -22.03
CA LEU A 93 15.93 -10.78 -20.73
C LEU A 93 17.09 -10.79 -19.72
N PHE A 94 18.24 -11.33 -20.11
CA PHE A 94 19.37 -11.65 -19.22
C PHE A 94 20.66 -10.89 -19.57
N GLY A 95 20.61 -9.93 -20.50
CA GLY A 95 21.73 -9.04 -20.82
C GLY A 95 21.80 -7.83 -19.86
N GLU A 96 22.98 -7.21 -19.76
CA GLU A 96 23.26 -6.07 -18.86
C GLU A 96 22.37 -4.84 -19.16
N ASP A 97 22.01 -4.61 -20.43
CA ASP A 97 21.10 -3.54 -20.84
C ASP A 97 19.62 -3.98 -20.90
N GLY A 98 19.36 -5.28 -20.70
CA GLY A 98 18.03 -5.88 -20.71
C GLY A 98 17.30 -5.77 -19.37
N LEU A 99 16.43 -6.74 -19.09
CA LEU A 99 15.77 -6.89 -17.79
C LEU A 99 16.72 -7.41 -16.70
N ARG A 100 17.91 -7.93 -17.03
CA ARG A 100 18.91 -8.45 -16.07
C ARG A 100 18.33 -9.47 -15.08
N LEU A 101 17.48 -10.37 -15.58
CA LEU A 101 16.94 -11.47 -14.79
C LEU A 101 18.07 -12.42 -14.36
N ASN A 102 17.89 -13.10 -13.23
CA ASN A 102 18.86 -14.03 -12.64
C ASN A 102 18.22 -15.34 -12.13
N ILE A 103 16.94 -15.56 -12.46
CA ILE A 103 16.15 -16.74 -12.11
C ILE A 103 15.45 -17.24 -13.37
N ALA A 104 15.38 -18.54 -13.60
CA ALA A 104 14.63 -19.14 -14.70
C ALA A 104 13.83 -20.37 -14.23
N ARG A 105 12.56 -20.44 -14.63
CA ARG A 105 11.70 -21.63 -14.44
C ARG A 105 11.66 -22.43 -15.76
N TYR A 106 11.96 -23.73 -15.75
CA TYR A 106 11.93 -24.61 -16.92
C TYR A 106 10.61 -25.38 -16.98
N ASN A 107 9.85 -25.29 -18.07
CA ASN A 107 8.57 -26.02 -18.19
C ASN A 107 8.82 -27.45 -18.69
N ILE A 108 8.69 -28.46 -17.82
CA ILE A 108 8.67 -29.86 -18.23
C ILE A 108 7.31 -30.16 -18.88
N GLY A 109 7.30 -30.24 -20.21
CA GLY A 109 6.12 -30.50 -21.01
C GLY A 109 5.49 -31.87 -20.76
N GLY A 110 4.17 -31.94 -20.82
CA GLY A 110 3.43 -33.20 -20.80
C GLY A 110 3.43 -33.85 -22.19
N GLY A 111 3.18 -33.06 -23.24
CA GLY A 111 3.13 -33.51 -24.63
C GLY A 111 1.82 -34.22 -25.01
N ASN A 112 1.32 -33.93 -26.20
CA ASN A 112 0.11 -34.55 -26.76
C ASN A 112 0.31 -36.03 -27.13
N ALA A 113 -0.77 -36.81 -27.11
CA ALA A 113 -0.77 -38.17 -27.65
C ALA A 113 -0.48 -38.19 -29.17
N PRO A 114 0.10 -39.27 -29.73
CA PRO A 114 0.53 -39.30 -31.13
C PRO A 114 -0.59 -39.14 -32.18
N ASP A 115 -1.84 -39.46 -31.82
CA ASP A 115 -3.04 -39.30 -32.64
C ASP A 115 -3.79 -37.98 -32.41
N VAL A 116 -3.27 -37.10 -31.54
CA VAL A 116 -3.85 -35.79 -31.23
C VAL A 116 -3.12 -34.70 -32.01
N ARG A 117 -3.88 -33.87 -32.71
CA ARG A 117 -3.34 -32.73 -33.48
C ARG A 117 -2.59 -31.73 -32.60
N THR A 118 -1.61 -31.03 -33.18
CA THR A 118 -0.70 -30.12 -32.44
C THR A 118 -1.04 -28.64 -32.57
N ASP A 119 -2.01 -28.28 -33.42
CA ASP A 119 -2.35 -26.92 -33.86
C ASP A 119 -3.58 -26.30 -33.17
N TYR A 120 -4.03 -26.86 -32.04
CA TYR A 120 -5.20 -26.38 -31.29
C TYR A 120 -4.85 -25.43 -30.12
N MET A 121 -3.59 -25.42 -29.66
CA MET A 121 -3.10 -24.53 -28.62
C MET A 121 -2.56 -23.20 -29.19
N LYS A 122 -2.19 -22.26 -28.31
CA LYS A 122 -1.41 -21.06 -28.71
C LYS A 122 -0.07 -21.48 -29.35
N ALA A 123 0.47 -20.66 -30.24
CA ALA A 123 1.83 -20.83 -30.75
C ALA A 123 2.84 -20.91 -29.58
N GLY A 124 3.77 -21.88 -29.65
CA GLY A 124 4.71 -22.20 -28.56
C GLY A 124 4.12 -22.97 -27.38
N ALA A 125 2.79 -23.02 -27.20
CA ALA A 125 2.18 -23.68 -26.05
C ALA A 125 2.01 -25.20 -26.17
N THR A 126 2.11 -25.74 -27.40
CA THR A 126 2.26 -27.17 -27.62
C THR A 126 3.69 -27.59 -27.26
N MET A 127 3.88 -28.15 -26.07
CA MET A 127 5.17 -28.63 -25.58
C MET A 127 5.43 -30.06 -26.03
N GLU A 128 6.70 -30.45 -26.11
CA GLU A 128 7.10 -31.86 -26.28
C GLU A 128 7.32 -32.50 -24.90
N GLY A 129 6.90 -33.75 -24.74
CA GLY A 129 7.22 -34.56 -23.57
C GLY A 129 8.50 -35.38 -23.79
N PHE A 130 9.24 -35.66 -22.72
CA PHE A 130 10.49 -36.44 -22.75
C PHE A 130 10.27 -37.96 -22.89
N TRP A 131 9.14 -38.38 -23.44
CA TRP A 131 8.76 -39.78 -23.64
C TRP A 131 8.72 -40.15 -25.13
N LYS A 132 8.77 -41.46 -25.42
CA LYS A 132 8.76 -42.01 -26.78
C LYS A 132 7.73 -43.13 -26.87
N ALA A 133 6.56 -42.82 -27.42
CA ALA A 133 5.51 -43.81 -27.61
C ALA A 133 5.88 -44.85 -28.69
N PRO A 134 5.48 -46.12 -28.51
CA PRO A 134 5.49 -47.13 -29.57
C PRO A 134 4.73 -46.67 -30.83
N ALA A 135 5.10 -47.24 -31.98
CA ALA A 135 4.39 -46.95 -33.22
C ALA A 135 2.96 -47.49 -33.17
N GLY A 136 1.97 -46.63 -33.41
CA GLY A 136 0.54 -46.97 -33.37
C GLY A 136 -0.17 -46.67 -32.05
N THR A 137 0.55 -46.21 -31.01
CA THR A 137 -0.04 -45.72 -29.76
C THR A 137 -0.99 -44.54 -30.00
N THR A 138 -2.18 -44.60 -29.39
CA THR A 138 -3.23 -43.59 -29.41
C THR A 138 -3.50 -43.05 -28.01
N ARG A 139 -4.26 -41.96 -27.89
CA ARG A 139 -4.69 -41.35 -26.63
C ARG A 139 -5.51 -42.25 -25.69
N GLN A 140 -5.93 -43.44 -26.15
CA GLN A 140 -6.60 -44.45 -25.32
C GLN A 140 -5.62 -45.45 -24.69
N ASP A 141 -4.40 -45.55 -25.22
CA ASP A 141 -3.37 -46.47 -24.74
C ASP A 141 -2.61 -45.81 -23.58
N MET A 142 -3.15 -45.86 -22.37
CA MET A 142 -2.64 -45.03 -21.25
C MET A 142 -1.70 -45.76 -20.28
N ASP A 143 -1.42 -47.05 -20.50
CA ASP A 143 -0.66 -47.92 -19.57
C ASP A 143 0.62 -48.54 -20.18
N TRP A 144 1.12 -48.02 -21.32
CA TRP A 144 2.35 -48.54 -21.96
C TRP A 144 3.65 -48.00 -21.36
N TRP A 145 3.61 -46.81 -20.74
CA TRP A 145 4.83 -46.14 -20.30
C TRP A 145 5.43 -46.82 -19.08
N ASN A 146 6.76 -46.76 -18.97
CA ASN A 146 7.50 -47.30 -17.86
C ASN A 146 8.74 -46.40 -17.67
N PRO A 147 8.92 -45.75 -16.50
CA PRO A 147 10.08 -44.89 -16.27
C PRO A 147 11.40 -45.66 -16.36
N ASP A 148 11.42 -46.97 -16.06
CA ASP A 148 12.62 -47.81 -16.03
C ASP A 148 13.04 -48.39 -17.38
N ASP A 149 12.22 -48.26 -18.43
CA ASP A 149 12.63 -48.65 -19.79
C ASP A 149 13.33 -47.48 -20.51
N PRO A 150 14.64 -47.54 -20.80
CA PRO A 150 15.34 -46.46 -21.51
C PRO A 150 14.79 -46.19 -22.92
N GLY A 151 14.11 -47.17 -23.53
CA GLY A 151 13.48 -47.05 -24.84
C GLY A 151 12.21 -46.20 -24.85
N HIS A 152 11.59 -45.98 -23.68
CA HIS A 152 10.40 -45.14 -23.50
C HIS A 152 10.71 -43.65 -23.32
N TRP A 153 11.98 -43.25 -23.37
CA TRP A 153 12.42 -41.85 -23.22
C TRP A 153 12.81 -41.20 -24.56
N ASN A 154 12.50 -39.91 -24.70
CA ASN A 154 12.95 -39.06 -25.79
C ASN A 154 13.79 -37.89 -25.25
N TRP A 155 15.10 -38.13 -25.06
CA TRP A 155 16.03 -37.10 -24.60
C TRP A 155 16.36 -36.01 -25.65
N ASN A 156 15.84 -36.15 -26.88
CA ASN A 156 15.96 -35.10 -27.90
C ASN A 156 14.83 -34.07 -27.85
N ALA A 157 13.77 -34.33 -27.07
CA ALA A 157 12.62 -33.44 -26.93
C ALA A 157 13.01 -32.00 -26.55
N ASP A 158 12.12 -31.05 -26.86
CA ASP A 158 12.11 -29.70 -26.31
C ASP A 158 13.42 -28.94 -26.58
N ALA A 159 13.95 -29.08 -27.80
CA ALA A 159 15.19 -28.43 -28.24
C ALA A 159 15.11 -26.89 -28.13
N GLY A 160 13.91 -26.30 -28.16
CA GLY A 160 13.68 -24.86 -28.02
C GLY A 160 14.04 -24.34 -26.63
N GLN A 161 13.45 -24.89 -25.55
CA GLN A 161 13.82 -24.50 -24.19
C GLN A 161 15.26 -24.87 -23.85
N ARG A 162 15.74 -26.06 -24.27
CA ARG A 162 17.11 -26.50 -24.00
C ARG A 162 18.17 -25.58 -24.62
N TRP A 163 17.94 -25.04 -25.82
CA TRP A 163 18.81 -24.01 -26.38
C TRP A 163 18.89 -22.76 -25.48
N TRP A 164 17.73 -22.31 -24.96
CA TRP A 164 17.67 -21.16 -24.05
C TRP A 164 18.42 -21.42 -22.74
N VAL A 165 18.30 -22.63 -22.15
CA VAL A 165 19.07 -23.03 -20.95
C VAL A 165 20.57 -22.83 -21.18
N ASP A 166 21.10 -23.32 -22.30
CA ASP A 166 22.53 -23.16 -22.62
C ASP A 166 22.97 -21.71 -22.81
N GLN A 167 22.08 -20.79 -23.21
CA GLN A 167 22.41 -19.36 -23.35
C GLN A 167 22.39 -18.60 -22.02
N VAL A 168 21.63 -19.07 -21.02
CA VAL A 168 21.36 -18.31 -19.79
C VAL A 168 21.99 -18.90 -18.53
N LYS A 169 22.52 -20.13 -18.57
CA LYS A 169 23.09 -20.81 -17.39
C LYS A 169 24.17 -20.04 -16.63
N ASP A 170 25.03 -19.28 -17.31
CA ASP A 170 26.05 -18.45 -16.64
C ASP A 170 25.51 -17.12 -16.09
N LYS A 171 24.23 -16.80 -16.38
CA LYS A 171 23.52 -15.58 -15.95
C LYS A 171 22.47 -15.89 -14.88
N VAL A 172 21.96 -17.12 -14.85
CA VAL A 172 20.93 -17.59 -13.91
C VAL A 172 21.57 -18.20 -12.67
N THR A 173 21.15 -17.72 -11.52
CA THR A 173 21.63 -18.11 -10.18
C THR A 173 20.63 -18.95 -9.39
N ARG A 174 19.40 -19.07 -9.88
CA ARG A 174 18.32 -19.89 -9.32
C ARG A 174 17.52 -20.55 -10.42
N TRP A 175 17.26 -21.84 -10.27
CA TRP A 175 16.57 -22.64 -11.26
C TRP A 175 15.43 -23.39 -10.60
N GLU A 176 14.25 -23.33 -11.20
CA GLU A 176 13.11 -24.19 -10.83
C GLU A 176 12.67 -24.98 -12.05
N ALA A 177 12.40 -26.27 -11.89
CA ALA A 177 11.65 -27.03 -12.87
C ALA A 177 10.17 -26.97 -12.48
N PHE A 178 9.26 -26.79 -13.43
CA PHE A 178 7.83 -26.83 -13.15
C PHE A 178 7.08 -27.56 -14.27
N SER A 179 5.82 -27.94 -14.04
CA SER A 179 5.01 -28.58 -15.08
C SER A 179 3.58 -28.05 -15.10
N ASN A 180 3.11 -27.69 -16.29
CA ASN A 180 1.71 -27.30 -16.49
C ASN A 180 0.74 -28.49 -16.47
N SER A 181 1.21 -29.68 -16.86
CA SER A 181 0.37 -30.88 -17.01
C SER A 181 1.25 -32.12 -17.06
N PRO A 182 0.87 -33.24 -16.42
CA PRO A 182 1.58 -34.50 -16.59
C PRO A 182 1.46 -34.98 -18.05
N PRO A 183 2.33 -35.90 -18.50
CA PRO A 183 2.15 -36.61 -19.76
C PRO A 183 0.73 -37.12 -19.97
N TRP A 184 0.23 -37.06 -21.21
CA TRP A 184 -1.17 -37.37 -21.53
C TRP A 184 -1.68 -38.72 -20.99
N PHE A 185 -0.83 -39.75 -20.95
CA PHE A 185 -1.17 -41.09 -20.44
C PHE A 185 -1.32 -41.15 -18.90
N GLN A 186 -0.83 -40.12 -18.19
CA GLN A 186 -1.01 -39.89 -16.75
C GLN A 186 -2.14 -38.88 -16.45
N THR A 187 -2.73 -38.24 -17.47
CA THR A 187 -3.99 -37.49 -17.30
C THR A 187 -5.19 -38.43 -17.21
N VAL A 188 -6.36 -37.96 -16.79
CA VAL A 188 -7.61 -38.74 -16.82
C VAL A 188 -8.29 -38.68 -18.19
N SER A 189 -8.12 -37.58 -18.94
CA SER A 189 -8.77 -37.36 -20.25
C SER A 189 -8.01 -37.94 -21.45
N GLY A 190 -6.72 -38.21 -21.31
CA GLY A 190 -5.83 -38.49 -22.45
C GLY A 190 -5.35 -37.22 -23.18
N TYR A 191 -5.56 -36.03 -22.60
CA TYR A 191 -5.19 -34.73 -23.16
C TYR A 191 -4.49 -33.85 -22.12
N VAL A 192 -3.37 -33.23 -22.51
CA VAL A 192 -2.59 -32.35 -21.62
C VAL A 192 -3.22 -30.97 -21.38
N SER A 193 -4.22 -30.58 -22.17
CA SER A 193 -5.00 -29.34 -22.00
C SER A 193 -6.08 -29.38 -20.92
N GLY A 194 -6.24 -30.51 -20.24
CA GLY A 194 -7.17 -30.69 -19.12
C GLY A 194 -8.39 -31.53 -19.48
N GLY A 195 -9.41 -31.47 -18.60
CA GLY A 195 -10.55 -32.38 -18.61
C GLY A 195 -11.66 -31.99 -19.57
N PHE A 196 -12.64 -32.87 -19.75
CA PHE A 196 -13.92 -32.50 -20.38
C PHE A 196 -14.85 -31.77 -19.39
N ASP A 197 -14.69 -32.06 -18.10
CA ASP A 197 -15.08 -31.18 -16.99
C ASP A 197 -13.79 -30.53 -16.47
N SER A 198 -13.72 -29.20 -16.53
CA SER A 198 -12.54 -28.43 -16.13
C SER A 198 -12.44 -28.19 -14.62
N GLY A 199 -13.45 -28.60 -13.84
CA GLY A 199 -13.40 -28.63 -12.36
C GLY A 199 -13.21 -30.04 -11.79
N ALA A 200 -12.96 -31.05 -12.63
CA ALA A 200 -12.71 -32.42 -12.19
C ALA A 200 -11.20 -32.73 -12.18
N ASP A 201 -10.75 -33.45 -11.15
CA ASP A 201 -9.38 -33.95 -10.99
C ASP A 201 -8.86 -34.62 -12.29
N GLN A 202 -7.73 -34.15 -12.81
CA GLN A 202 -7.18 -34.57 -14.10
C GLN A 202 -5.89 -35.38 -14.04
N ILE A 203 -5.29 -35.59 -12.87
CA ILE A 203 -4.11 -36.44 -12.73
C ILE A 203 -4.55 -37.80 -12.21
N ARG A 204 -4.16 -38.87 -12.91
CA ARG A 204 -4.49 -40.26 -12.53
C ARG A 204 -3.97 -40.58 -11.13
N PRO A 205 -4.83 -40.83 -10.13
CA PRO A 205 -4.39 -41.09 -8.77
C PRO A 205 -3.58 -42.39 -8.62
N ASP A 206 -3.70 -43.31 -9.58
CA ASP A 206 -2.96 -44.56 -9.70
C ASP A 206 -1.58 -44.41 -10.39
N ARG A 207 -1.26 -43.23 -10.93
CA ARG A 207 -0.02 -42.94 -11.67
C ARG A 207 0.80 -41.77 -11.12
N VAL A 208 0.48 -41.26 -9.92
CA VAL A 208 1.19 -40.12 -9.33
C VAL A 208 2.69 -40.40 -9.08
N ASP A 209 3.06 -41.63 -8.74
CA ASP A 209 4.45 -42.05 -8.50
C ASP A 209 5.25 -42.10 -9.82
N GLU A 210 4.59 -42.48 -10.92
CA GLU A 210 5.16 -42.43 -12.26
C GLU A 210 5.32 -40.99 -12.78
N PHE A 211 4.39 -40.09 -12.43
CA PHE A 211 4.51 -38.66 -12.75
C PHE A 211 5.65 -38.00 -11.96
N ALA A 212 5.76 -38.29 -10.65
CA ALA A 212 6.90 -37.87 -9.84
C ALA A 212 8.23 -38.38 -10.42
N SER A 213 8.28 -39.66 -10.82
CA SER A 213 9.43 -40.27 -11.48
C SER A 213 9.78 -39.61 -12.82
N TYR A 214 8.76 -39.18 -13.59
CA TYR A 214 8.94 -38.43 -14.83
C TYR A 214 9.65 -37.09 -14.57
N LEU A 215 9.10 -36.26 -13.66
CA LEU A 215 9.66 -34.96 -13.32
C LEU A 215 11.11 -35.09 -12.83
N VAL A 216 11.38 -35.98 -11.88
CA VAL A 216 12.72 -36.17 -11.30
C VAL A 216 13.74 -36.59 -12.36
N ARG A 217 13.44 -37.57 -13.22
CA ARG A 217 14.39 -38.04 -14.25
C ARG A 217 14.65 -37.01 -15.35
N VAL A 218 13.66 -36.18 -15.69
CA VAL A 218 13.87 -35.04 -16.61
C VAL A 218 14.76 -33.99 -15.95
N THR A 219 14.50 -33.61 -14.70
CA THR A 219 15.35 -32.68 -13.93
C THR A 219 16.80 -33.16 -13.89
N GLU A 220 17.06 -34.39 -13.46
CA GLU A 220 18.42 -34.95 -13.44
C GLU A 220 19.09 -34.96 -14.83
N ARG A 221 18.32 -35.21 -15.89
CA ARG A 221 18.86 -35.19 -17.26
C ARG A 221 19.31 -33.79 -17.64
N LEU A 222 18.47 -32.79 -17.39
CA LEU A 222 18.76 -31.39 -17.71
C LEU A 222 19.96 -30.87 -16.91
N GLU A 223 20.06 -31.19 -15.61
CA GLU A 223 21.23 -30.85 -14.78
C GLU A 223 22.53 -31.43 -15.38
N ARG A 224 22.55 -32.73 -15.68
CA ARG A 224 23.74 -33.41 -16.23
C ARG A 224 24.11 -32.94 -17.65
N GLU A 225 23.13 -32.68 -18.52
CA GLU A 225 23.38 -32.34 -19.92
C GLU A 225 23.81 -30.88 -20.09
N HIS A 226 23.19 -29.95 -19.35
CA HIS A 226 23.46 -28.53 -19.51
C HIS A 226 24.42 -27.96 -18.46
N GLY A 227 24.70 -28.68 -17.37
CA GLY A 227 25.57 -28.23 -16.29
C GLY A 227 24.93 -27.20 -15.36
N ILE A 228 23.60 -27.30 -15.17
CA ILE A 228 22.82 -26.48 -14.23
C ILE A 228 22.49 -27.30 -12.98
N SER A 229 21.97 -26.65 -11.94
CA SER A 229 21.29 -27.34 -10.84
C SER A 229 20.02 -26.62 -10.43
N PHE A 230 18.93 -27.37 -10.25
CA PHE A 230 17.63 -26.87 -9.84
C PHE A 230 17.55 -26.76 -8.31
N ASP A 231 17.12 -25.60 -7.81
CA ASP A 231 16.77 -25.41 -6.40
C ASP A 231 15.49 -26.19 -6.06
N THR A 232 14.50 -26.18 -6.97
CA THR A 232 13.17 -26.73 -6.75
C THR A 232 12.54 -27.41 -7.98
N ILE A 233 11.58 -28.30 -7.73
CA ILE A 233 10.63 -28.85 -8.69
C ILE A 233 9.20 -28.51 -8.19
N ASP A 234 8.42 -27.77 -8.97
CA ASP A 234 7.00 -27.53 -8.74
C ASP A 234 6.16 -28.45 -9.65
N PRO A 235 5.46 -29.47 -9.12
CA PRO A 235 4.82 -30.47 -9.96
C PRO A 235 3.54 -29.99 -10.66
N LEU A 236 3.02 -28.79 -10.35
CA LEU A 236 1.69 -28.34 -10.75
C LEU A 236 1.66 -26.83 -11.05
N ASN A 237 0.83 -26.41 -12.01
CA ASN A 237 0.59 -25.00 -12.33
C ASN A 237 -0.90 -24.63 -12.19
N GLU A 238 -1.23 -23.66 -11.35
CA GLU A 238 -2.60 -23.22 -11.01
C GLU A 238 -3.61 -24.37 -10.77
N PRO A 239 -3.29 -25.37 -9.93
CA PRO A 239 -3.98 -26.65 -9.94
C PRO A 239 -5.46 -26.61 -9.50
N ASN A 240 -5.85 -25.83 -8.48
CA ASN A 240 -7.24 -25.79 -8.00
C ASN A 240 -8.10 -24.75 -8.76
N THR A 241 -7.87 -24.60 -10.06
CA THR A 241 -8.63 -23.68 -10.92
C THR A 241 -9.52 -24.44 -11.89
N THR A 242 -10.73 -23.93 -12.15
CA THR A 242 -11.77 -24.67 -12.89
C THR A 242 -11.82 -24.37 -14.39
N TYR A 243 -10.69 -23.96 -14.99
CA TYR A 243 -10.61 -23.55 -16.40
C TYR A 243 -9.64 -24.38 -17.27
N TRP A 244 -8.97 -25.38 -16.71
CA TRP A 244 -8.18 -26.35 -17.46
C TRP A 244 -9.07 -27.41 -18.12
N GLY A 245 -9.45 -27.16 -19.38
CA GLY A 245 -10.37 -28.03 -20.11
C GLY A 245 -10.11 -28.15 -21.61
N THR A 246 -10.38 -29.35 -22.13
CA THR A 246 -10.27 -29.73 -23.53
C THR A 246 -11.66 -29.73 -24.18
N GLN A 247 -11.83 -29.05 -25.32
CA GLN A 247 -13.07 -29.12 -26.12
C GLN A 247 -12.81 -29.92 -27.41
N LEU A 248 -13.70 -30.85 -27.77
CA LEU A 248 -13.59 -31.67 -28.98
C LEU A 248 -14.49 -31.15 -30.11
N GLY A 249 -13.98 -31.25 -31.35
CA GLY A 249 -14.74 -31.06 -32.58
C GLY A 249 -15.55 -32.29 -32.98
N VAL A 250 -16.29 -32.16 -34.08
CA VAL A 250 -17.11 -33.24 -34.67
C VAL A 250 -16.29 -34.42 -35.21
N ASP A 251 -14.99 -34.21 -35.42
CA ASP A 251 -13.98 -35.20 -35.81
C ASP A 251 -13.34 -35.92 -34.61
N GLY A 252 -13.73 -35.58 -33.38
CA GLY A 252 -13.16 -36.13 -32.15
C GLY A 252 -11.75 -35.61 -31.81
N GLN A 253 -11.25 -34.60 -32.53
CA GLN A 253 -9.99 -33.91 -32.27
C GLN A 253 -10.23 -32.65 -31.43
N PRO A 254 -9.23 -32.17 -30.66
CA PRO A 254 -9.39 -30.98 -29.85
C PRO A 254 -9.49 -29.73 -30.73
N THR A 255 -10.46 -28.87 -30.38
CA THR A 255 -10.70 -27.55 -30.98
C THR A 255 -10.56 -26.41 -29.97
N GLY A 256 -10.37 -26.74 -28.69
CA GLY A 256 -10.13 -25.80 -27.61
C GLY A 256 -9.44 -26.48 -26.42
N GLY A 257 -8.99 -25.65 -25.47
CA GLY A 257 -7.86 -25.95 -24.59
C GLY A 257 -6.62 -25.25 -25.13
N ARG A 258 -6.34 -24.02 -24.66
CA ARG A 258 -5.39 -23.11 -25.34
C ARG A 258 -3.92 -23.33 -25.00
N GLN A 259 -3.63 -24.24 -24.08
CA GLN A 259 -2.33 -24.54 -23.48
C GLN A 259 -2.43 -25.84 -22.68
N GLU A 260 -1.29 -26.39 -22.25
CA GLU A 260 -1.25 -27.43 -21.20
C GLU A 260 -1.80 -26.88 -19.86
N GLY A 261 -2.47 -27.75 -19.10
CA GLY A 261 -3.04 -27.45 -17.79
C GLY A 261 -3.78 -28.66 -17.21
N ALA A 262 -3.67 -28.91 -15.90
CA ALA A 262 -4.37 -30.00 -15.23
C ALA A 262 -5.02 -29.53 -13.92
N HIS A 263 -6.35 -29.67 -13.81
CA HIS A 263 -7.03 -29.46 -12.54
C HIS A 263 -6.61 -30.54 -11.53
N ALA A 264 -6.27 -30.12 -10.32
CA ALA A 264 -6.08 -31.00 -9.17
C ALA A 264 -6.59 -30.26 -7.92
N GLY A 265 -7.66 -30.77 -7.31
CA GLY A 265 -8.15 -30.26 -6.04
C GLY A 265 -7.18 -30.57 -4.88
N PRO A 266 -7.33 -29.92 -3.71
CA PRO A 266 -6.34 -30.01 -2.63
C PRO A 266 -6.02 -31.43 -2.14
N ALA A 267 -6.93 -32.40 -2.33
CA ALA A 267 -6.69 -33.81 -1.98
C ALA A 267 -5.74 -34.51 -2.97
N LEU A 268 -5.83 -34.19 -4.27
CA LEU A 268 -4.96 -34.75 -5.31
C LEU A 268 -3.59 -34.06 -5.32
N GLN A 269 -3.54 -32.74 -5.11
CA GLN A 269 -2.26 -32.01 -4.98
C GLN A 269 -1.36 -32.64 -3.92
N GLN A 270 -1.91 -33.01 -2.76
CA GLN A 270 -1.17 -33.67 -1.68
C GLN A 270 -0.59 -35.03 -2.09
N LYS A 271 -1.29 -35.82 -2.94
CA LYS A 271 -0.76 -37.09 -3.44
C LYS A 271 0.45 -36.87 -4.34
N VAL A 272 0.36 -35.90 -5.26
CA VAL A 272 1.46 -35.55 -6.17
C VAL A 272 2.68 -35.02 -5.40
N ILE A 273 2.45 -34.15 -4.41
CA ILE A 273 3.52 -33.60 -3.54
C ILE A 273 4.22 -34.71 -2.74
N LEU A 274 3.46 -35.65 -2.16
CA LEU A 274 4.04 -36.76 -1.38
C LEU A 274 4.78 -37.78 -2.28
N ALA A 275 4.27 -38.04 -3.49
CA ALA A 275 4.95 -38.87 -4.48
C ALA A 275 6.27 -38.23 -4.95
N LEU A 276 6.29 -36.90 -5.15
CA LEU A 276 7.51 -36.16 -5.51
C LEU A 276 8.54 -36.14 -4.37
N ASP A 277 8.12 -35.89 -3.13
CA ASP A 277 9.00 -35.98 -1.95
C ASP A 277 9.62 -37.38 -1.80
N GLU A 278 8.85 -38.44 -2.06
CA GLU A 278 9.38 -39.81 -2.03
C GLU A 278 10.37 -40.07 -3.18
N ALA A 279 10.04 -39.69 -4.42
CA ALA A 279 10.93 -39.83 -5.56
C ALA A 279 12.28 -39.08 -5.36
N LEU A 280 12.24 -37.90 -4.73
CA LEU A 280 13.41 -37.10 -4.40
C LEU A 280 14.32 -37.72 -3.29
N LYS A 281 13.92 -38.80 -2.62
CA LYS A 281 14.80 -39.55 -1.70
C LYS A 281 15.74 -40.52 -2.41
N HIS A 282 15.51 -40.78 -3.69
CA HIS A 282 16.21 -41.80 -4.48
C HIS A 282 16.87 -41.23 -5.76
N THR A 283 17.19 -39.94 -5.74
CA THR A 283 17.72 -39.19 -6.89
C THR A 283 19.16 -38.68 -6.68
N THR A 284 19.76 -38.21 -7.77
CA THR A 284 21.02 -37.45 -7.80
C THR A 284 20.84 -35.93 -7.79
N THR A 285 19.63 -35.40 -8.04
CA THR A 285 19.38 -33.95 -7.98
C THR A 285 19.40 -33.43 -6.54
N GLY A 286 19.85 -32.18 -6.37
CA GLY A 286 19.75 -31.45 -5.09
C GLY A 286 18.36 -30.86 -4.83
N ALA A 287 17.49 -30.85 -5.85
CA ALA A 287 16.23 -30.12 -5.85
C ALA A 287 15.27 -30.52 -4.72
N LYS A 288 14.35 -29.60 -4.42
CA LYS A 288 13.33 -29.71 -3.38
C LYS A 288 11.93 -29.51 -3.92
N VAL A 289 10.90 -29.87 -3.17
CA VAL A 289 9.52 -29.63 -3.59
C VAL A 289 9.18 -28.15 -3.38
N SER A 290 8.82 -27.46 -4.47
CA SER A 290 7.99 -26.27 -4.38
C SER A 290 6.53 -26.65 -4.59
N ALA A 291 5.63 -25.88 -3.99
CA ALA A 291 4.19 -25.94 -4.23
C ALA A 291 3.59 -24.60 -3.82
N MET A 292 2.48 -24.15 -4.38
CA MET A 292 1.46 -24.90 -5.14
C MET A 292 1.08 -24.17 -6.44
N ASP A 293 1.87 -23.15 -6.80
CA ASP A 293 1.71 -22.32 -8.00
C ASP A 293 0.27 -21.87 -8.26
N GLU A 294 -0.47 -21.56 -7.17
CA GLU A 294 -1.88 -21.23 -7.28
C GLU A 294 -2.10 -19.83 -7.86
N THR A 295 -3.08 -19.70 -8.77
CA THR A 295 -3.32 -18.49 -9.60
C THR A 295 -3.53 -17.20 -8.79
N ASN A 296 -3.91 -17.32 -7.52
CA ASN A 296 -3.99 -16.19 -6.59
C ASN A 296 -3.79 -16.60 -5.12
N PRO A 297 -3.46 -15.65 -4.22
CA PRO A 297 -3.23 -15.93 -2.80
C PRO A 297 -4.46 -16.41 -2.01
N GLY A 298 -5.67 -16.22 -2.54
CA GLY A 298 -6.91 -16.73 -1.93
C GLY A 298 -7.03 -18.25 -2.07
N ILE A 299 -6.85 -18.78 -3.28
CA ILE A 299 -6.86 -20.23 -3.53
C ILE A 299 -5.65 -20.89 -2.87
N PHE A 300 -4.47 -20.25 -2.91
CA PHE A 300 -3.30 -20.66 -2.13
C PHE A 300 -3.64 -20.86 -0.64
N THR A 301 -4.32 -19.88 -0.04
CA THR A 301 -4.73 -19.92 1.37
C THR A 301 -5.76 -21.03 1.63
N GLN A 302 -6.72 -21.23 0.74
CA GLN A 302 -7.69 -22.32 0.81
C GLN A 302 -7.00 -23.69 0.83
N ASN A 303 -6.12 -23.94 -0.12
CA ASN A 303 -5.46 -25.24 -0.29
C ASN A 303 -4.48 -25.53 0.84
N TRP A 304 -3.63 -24.56 1.23
CA TRP A 304 -2.71 -24.75 2.34
C TRP A 304 -3.45 -25.12 3.63
N ASN A 305 -4.59 -24.48 3.89
CA ASN A 305 -5.45 -24.80 5.03
C ASN A 305 -6.07 -26.22 4.94
N ALA A 306 -6.32 -26.73 3.73
CA ALA A 306 -6.79 -28.09 3.49
C ALA A 306 -5.69 -29.17 3.54
N TYR A 307 -4.41 -28.80 3.42
CA TYR A 307 -3.29 -29.76 3.48
C TYR A 307 -3.09 -30.37 4.88
N ALA A 308 -2.89 -31.68 4.93
CA ALA A 308 -2.46 -32.40 6.12
C ALA A 308 -0.98 -32.12 6.46
N ALA A 309 -0.59 -32.40 7.71
CA ALA A 309 0.77 -32.13 8.20
C ALA A 309 1.89 -32.78 7.35
N PRO A 310 1.78 -34.03 6.83
CA PRO A 310 2.82 -34.61 5.97
C PRO A 310 3.04 -33.82 4.69
N ALA A 311 1.97 -33.43 3.99
CA ALA A 311 2.09 -32.64 2.75
C ALA A 311 2.65 -31.23 3.01
N ARG A 312 2.27 -30.59 4.13
CA ARG A 312 2.88 -29.31 4.55
C ARG A 312 4.35 -29.44 4.94
N ALA A 313 4.78 -30.62 5.41
CA ALA A 313 6.18 -30.89 5.73
C ALA A 313 7.02 -31.08 4.47
N ALA A 314 6.50 -31.83 3.48
CA ALA A 314 7.14 -32.15 2.21
C ALA A 314 7.46 -30.93 1.31
N VAL A 315 6.67 -29.86 1.38
CA VAL A 315 6.90 -28.63 0.60
C VAL A 315 8.00 -27.79 1.24
N ASP A 316 9.13 -27.54 0.58
CA ASP A 316 10.23 -26.70 1.10
C ASP A 316 10.05 -25.21 0.77
N GLN A 317 9.53 -24.91 -0.43
CA GLN A 317 9.29 -23.55 -0.92
C GLN A 317 7.82 -23.35 -1.27
N LEU A 318 7.26 -22.20 -0.88
CA LEU A 318 5.91 -21.83 -1.24
C LEU A 318 5.93 -20.95 -2.50
N ASN A 319 5.12 -21.33 -3.48
CA ASN A 319 4.94 -20.63 -4.75
C ASN A 319 3.47 -20.15 -4.86
N VAL A 320 3.26 -18.93 -5.35
CA VAL A 320 1.95 -18.31 -5.53
C VAL A 320 1.96 -17.25 -6.64
N HIS A 321 0.91 -17.24 -7.46
CA HIS A 321 0.72 -16.25 -8.52
C HIS A 321 -0.10 -15.07 -8.00
N THR A 322 -0.17 -13.98 -8.77
CA THR A 322 -0.97 -12.80 -8.36
C THR A 322 -1.97 -12.31 -9.40
N TYR A 323 -2.45 -13.16 -10.31
CA TYR A 323 -3.54 -12.75 -11.21
C TYR A 323 -4.76 -12.21 -10.44
N GLY A 324 -5.04 -12.74 -9.25
CA GLY A 324 -5.79 -12.06 -8.18
C GLY A 324 -4.89 -11.55 -7.04
N THR A 325 -5.24 -10.41 -6.42
CA THR A 325 -4.50 -9.81 -5.29
C THR A 325 -5.15 -10.04 -3.91
N GLY A 326 -6.36 -10.59 -3.87
CA GLY A 326 -7.04 -10.91 -2.63
C GLY A 326 -6.18 -11.82 -1.76
N MET A 327 -6.14 -11.54 -0.45
CA MET A 327 -5.46 -12.36 0.56
C MET A 327 -3.92 -12.46 0.46
N ARG A 328 -3.21 -11.58 -0.26
CA ARG A 328 -1.72 -11.54 -0.28
C ARG A 328 -1.09 -11.65 1.13
N THR A 329 -1.58 -10.87 2.09
CA THR A 329 -1.03 -10.92 3.47
C THR A 329 -1.30 -12.26 4.19
N SER A 330 -2.31 -13.02 3.77
CA SER A 330 -2.54 -14.39 4.28
C SER A 330 -1.48 -15.35 3.77
N ALA A 331 -1.13 -15.30 2.48
CA ALA A 331 -0.04 -16.12 1.92
C ALA A 331 1.33 -15.77 2.55
N ARG A 332 1.61 -14.47 2.75
CA ARG A 332 2.78 -14.00 3.53
C ARG A 332 2.82 -14.62 4.93
N ASP A 333 1.74 -14.47 5.69
CA ASP A 333 1.71 -14.88 7.09
C ASP A 333 1.69 -16.41 7.25
N ILE A 334 1.11 -17.14 6.27
CA ILE A 334 1.28 -18.59 6.11
C ILE A 334 2.76 -18.95 5.94
N ALA A 335 3.47 -18.32 5.01
CA ALA A 335 4.87 -18.64 4.75
C ALA A 335 5.77 -18.37 5.96
N LYS A 336 5.50 -17.27 6.69
CA LYS A 336 6.17 -16.95 7.95
C LYS A 336 5.89 -17.96 9.05
N GLY A 337 4.62 -18.30 9.26
CA GLY A 337 4.18 -19.29 10.25
C GLY A 337 4.70 -20.70 9.97
N ALA A 338 4.82 -21.08 8.70
CA ALA A 338 5.40 -22.34 8.26
C ALA A 338 6.95 -22.35 8.25
N GLY A 339 7.61 -21.19 8.42
CA GLY A 339 9.06 -21.04 8.33
C GLY A 339 9.65 -21.16 6.92
N LYS A 340 8.82 -21.21 5.87
CA LYS A 340 9.21 -21.50 4.48
C LYS A 340 9.56 -20.23 3.70
N LYS A 341 10.22 -20.41 2.55
CA LYS A 341 10.36 -19.33 1.55
C LYS A 341 9.02 -19.10 0.86
N LEU A 342 8.83 -17.92 0.29
CA LEU A 342 7.70 -17.58 -0.58
C LEU A 342 8.22 -16.93 -1.85
N TRP A 343 7.87 -17.44 -3.03
CA TRP A 343 8.08 -16.78 -4.31
C TRP A 343 6.74 -16.23 -4.81
N MET A 344 6.78 -15.04 -5.41
CA MET A 344 5.77 -14.64 -6.38
C MET A 344 6.22 -15.28 -7.71
N SER A 345 5.70 -16.47 -8.02
CA SER A 345 6.25 -17.38 -9.03
C SER A 345 5.74 -17.14 -10.45
N GLU A 346 4.63 -16.41 -10.59
CA GLU A 346 4.08 -16.00 -11.87
C GLU A 346 3.15 -14.78 -11.77
N VAL A 347 3.42 -13.76 -12.59
CA VAL A 347 2.38 -12.84 -13.07
C VAL A 347 2.84 -12.16 -14.36
N GLU A 348 1.88 -11.78 -15.18
CA GLU A 348 2.04 -10.85 -16.30
C GLU A 348 0.66 -10.23 -16.62
N GLY A 349 0.56 -9.22 -17.48
CA GLY A 349 -0.74 -8.58 -17.76
C GLY A 349 -0.73 -7.49 -18.83
N THR A 350 -1.92 -7.11 -19.30
CA THR A 350 -2.07 -6.10 -20.37
C THR A 350 -1.88 -4.66 -19.87
N TRP A 351 -2.63 -4.25 -18.84
CA TRP A 351 -2.71 -2.89 -18.26
C TRP A 351 -2.86 -1.72 -19.25
N GLY A 352 -3.96 -0.97 -19.15
CA GLY A 352 -4.34 0.03 -20.16
C GLY A 352 -5.08 -0.60 -21.34
N ALA A 353 -5.18 0.12 -22.46
CA ALA A 353 -5.95 -0.29 -23.64
C ALA A 353 -5.10 -0.38 -24.92
N GLY A 354 -5.35 -1.40 -25.74
CA GLY A 354 -4.68 -1.58 -27.03
C GLY A 354 -3.27 -2.16 -26.93
N THR A 355 -2.56 -2.11 -28.06
CA THR A 355 -1.17 -2.57 -28.21
C THR A 355 -0.24 -1.35 -28.34
N ASP A 356 -0.26 -0.52 -27.29
CA ASP A 356 0.57 0.69 -27.19
C ASP A 356 1.99 0.35 -26.68
N PHE A 357 3.01 0.72 -27.45
CA PHE A 357 4.42 0.50 -27.10
C PHE A 357 5.05 1.68 -26.35
N THR A 358 4.40 2.85 -26.34
CA THR A 358 4.98 4.12 -25.88
C THR A 358 4.25 4.76 -24.70
N GLY A 359 2.94 4.56 -24.57
CA GLY A 359 2.17 5.06 -23.44
C GLY A 359 2.59 4.40 -22.14
N MET A 360 2.55 5.17 -21.06
CA MET A 360 3.04 4.72 -19.74
C MET A 360 2.07 3.82 -18.97
N GLU A 361 0.82 3.66 -19.42
CA GLU A 361 -0.19 2.89 -18.66
C GLU A 361 0.14 1.41 -18.46
N PRO A 362 0.63 0.66 -19.48
CA PRO A 362 1.16 -0.68 -19.25
C PRO A 362 2.30 -0.69 -18.24
N GLY A 363 3.29 0.22 -18.41
CA GLY A 363 4.48 0.33 -17.57
C GLY A 363 4.19 0.69 -16.11
N LEU A 364 3.21 1.55 -15.87
CA LEU A 364 2.74 1.89 -14.52
C LEU A 364 1.98 0.72 -13.90
N GLY A 365 1.14 0.02 -14.67
CA GLY A 365 0.38 -1.13 -14.21
C GLY A 365 1.26 -2.27 -13.66
N ILE A 366 2.32 -2.64 -14.38
CA ILE A 366 3.30 -3.63 -13.90
C ILE A 366 4.15 -3.10 -12.74
N ALA A 367 4.50 -1.80 -12.72
CA ALA A 367 5.28 -1.24 -11.62
C ALA A 367 4.48 -1.21 -10.30
N THR A 368 3.21 -0.79 -10.35
CA THR A 368 2.28 -0.85 -9.22
C THR A 368 2.04 -2.30 -8.77
N ARG A 369 2.00 -3.26 -9.72
CA ARG A 369 1.94 -4.70 -9.42
C ARG A 369 3.15 -5.14 -8.59
N MET A 370 4.37 -4.90 -9.08
CA MET A 370 5.62 -5.24 -8.39
C MET A 370 5.72 -4.60 -7.00
N VAL A 371 5.35 -3.31 -6.87
CA VAL A 371 5.29 -2.61 -5.57
C VAL A 371 4.35 -3.31 -4.60
N GLY A 372 3.12 -3.61 -5.03
CA GLY A 372 2.12 -4.26 -4.19
C GLY A 372 2.53 -5.66 -3.75
N ASP A 373 3.08 -6.47 -4.66
CA ASP A 373 3.55 -7.82 -4.34
C ASP A 373 4.70 -7.79 -3.33
N MET A 374 5.75 -6.99 -3.59
CA MET A 374 6.92 -6.92 -2.70
C MET A 374 6.60 -6.40 -1.30
N ARG A 375 5.58 -5.54 -1.17
CA ARG A 375 5.13 -4.99 0.13
C ARG A 375 4.17 -5.91 0.88
N GLU A 376 3.27 -6.61 0.18
CA GLU A 376 2.17 -7.35 0.83
C GLU A 376 2.40 -8.87 0.91
N LEU A 377 3.13 -9.46 -0.04
CA LEU A 377 3.54 -10.88 0.01
C LEU A 377 4.90 -11.06 0.71
N GLU A 378 5.79 -10.07 0.65
CA GLU A 378 7.19 -10.17 1.11
C GLU A 378 7.96 -11.39 0.53
N PRO A 379 7.91 -11.65 -0.79
CA PRO A 379 8.50 -12.83 -1.39
C PRO A 379 10.04 -12.71 -1.50
N SER A 380 10.76 -13.84 -1.50
CA SER A 380 12.21 -13.85 -1.74
C SER A 380 12.57 -13.73 -3.21
N ALA A 381 11.66 -14.08 -4.13
CA ALA A 381 11.81 -13.85 -5.56
C ALA A 381 10.49 -13.40 -6.19
N TRP A 382 10.60 -12.72 -7.33
CA TRP A 382 9.45 -12.27 -8.11
C TRP A 382 9.71 -12.64 -9.58
N VAL A 383 8.78 -13.38 -10.20
CA VAL A 383 9.00 -14.07 -11.47
C VAL A 383 7.88 -13.76 -12.47
N PHE A 384 8.26 -13.30 -13.66
CA PHE A 384 7.34 -13.12 -14.80
C PHE A 384 6.84 -14.47 -15.32
N TRP A 385 5.64 -14.49 -15.91
CA TRP A 385 5.20 -15.60 -16.76
C TRP A 385 6.07 -15.71 -18.01
N GLN A 386 5.72 -14.97 -19.07
CA GLN A 386 6.56 -14.74 -20.24
C GLN A 386 6.60 -13.24 -20.57
N PRO A 387 7.76 -12.57 -20.41
CA PRO A 387 7.92 -11.21 -20.88
C PRO A 387 7.95 -11.14 -22.41
N ILE A 388 8.35 -12.22 -23.10
CA ILE A 388 8.32 -12.34 -24.56
C ILE A 388 6.98 -12.96 -24.97
N GLU A 389 6.26 -12.30 -25.88
CA GLU A 389 4.89 -12.65 -26.26
C GLU A 389 4.68 -12.52 -27.78
N ASP A 390 3.76 -13.32 -28.33
CA ASP A 390 3.45 -13.32 -29.76
C ASP A 390 2.77 -12.00 -30.17
N ALA A 391 3.48 -11.21 -30.98
CA ALA A 391 3.00 -9.91 -31.43
C ALA A 391 1.67 -9.98 -32.21
N LEU A 392 1.39 -11.10 -32.90
CA LEU A 392 0.24 -11.22 -33.81
C LEU A 392 -1.13 -11.30 -33.08
N PRO A 393 -1.38 -12.26 -32.18
CA PRO A 393 -2.62 -12.34 -31.43
C PRO A 393 -2.77 -11.20 -30.42
N GLN A 394 -1.67 -10.63 -29.90
CA GLN A 394 -1.75 -9.46 -29.02
C GLN A 394 -2.25 -8.23 -29.79
N ALA A 395 -1.69 -7.97 -30.98
CA ALA A 395 -2.15 -6.89 -31.86
C ALA A 395 -3.63 -7.09 -32.27
N ALA A 396 -4.00 -8.31 -32.68
CA ALA A 396 -5.38 -8.63 -33.07
C ALA A 396 -6.38 -8.50 -31.91
N ALA A 397 -5.97 -8.78 -30.68
CA ALA A 397 -6.80 -8.66 -29.48
C ALA A 397 -6.78 -7.25 -28.83
N GLY A 398 -5.97 -6.31 -29.33
CA GLY A 398 -5.77 -5.01 -28.68
C GLY A 398 -5.17 -5.12 -27.29
N LYS A 399 -4.18 -6.01 -27.12
CA LYS A 399 -3.56 -6.35 -25.83
C LYS A 399 -2.05 -6.08 -25.84
N ASN A 400 -1.49 -6.13 -24.64
CA ASN A 400 -0.11 -5.79 -24.31
C ASN A 400 0.47 -6.78 -23.29
N TRP A 401 0.16 -8.07 -23.41
CA TRP A 401 0.50 -9.07 -22.38
C TRP A 401 2.01 -9.19 -22.15
N GLY A 402 2.86 -9.38 -23.17
CA GLY A 402 4.32 -9.31 -22.97
C GLY A 402 4.84 -7.90 -22.77
N SER A 403 6.07 -7.77 -22.25
CA SER A 403 6.87 -6.54 -22.31
C SER A 403 7.77 -6.44 -23.54
N ILE A 404 8.05 -7.58 -24.17
CA ILE A 404 8.79 -7.78 -25.42
C ILE A 404 7.85 -8.54 -26.38
N HIS A 405 7.66 -8.02 -27.58
CA HIS A 405 6.75 -8.56 -28.59
C HIS A 405 7.55 -8.97 -29.83
N VAL A 406 7.32 -10.19 -30.30
CA VAL A 406 7.90 -10.74 -31.54
C VAL A 406 6.86 -11.67 -32.19
N PRO A 407 6.69 -11.71 -33.53
CA PRO A 407 5.77 -12.67 -34.14
C PRO A 407 6.22 -14.10 -33.88
N PHE A 408 5.33 -15.01 -33.42
CA PHE A 408 5.74 -16.40 -33.14
C PHE A 408 5.84 -17.29 -34.39
N ASN A 409 5.50 -16.76 -35.57
CA ASN A 409 5.56 -17.47 -36.86
C ASN A 409 6.85 -17.23 -37.67
N CYS A 410 7.89 -16.66 -37.07
CA CYS A 410 9.15 -16.40 -37.77
C CYS A 410 9.90 -17.69 -38.13
N THR A 411 10.58 -17.67 -39.27
CA THR A 411 11.25 -18.82 -39.89
C THR A 411 12.78 -18.68 -39.86
N SER A 412 13.49 -19.74 -40.21
CA SER A 412 14.96 -19.72 -40.37
C SER A 412 15.48 -18.80 -41.50
N ARG A 413 14.59 -18.20 -42.30
CA ARG A 413 14.94 -17.22 -43.34
C ARG A 413 14.72 -15.76 -42.92
N ASP A 414 14.10 -15.53 -41.77
CA ASP A 414 13.73 -14.19 -41.33
C ASP A 414 14.91 -13.39 -40.78
N THR A 415 14.76 -12.07 -40.78
CA THR A 415 15.75 -11.12 -40.25
C THR A 415 15.09 -10.22 -39.21
N PRO A 416 15.85 -9.41 -38.45
CA PRO A 416 15.28 -8.38 -37.58
C PRO A 416 14.37 -7.34 -38.27
N GLN A 417 14.37 -7.30 -39.61
CA GLN A 417 13.46 -6.45 -40.40
C GLN A 417 12.13 -7.16 -40.75
N THR A 418 12.15 -8.47 -41.02
CA THR A 418 10.92 -9.24 -41.34
C THR A 418 10.24 -9.81 -40.09
N CYS A 419 11.03 -10.08 -39.05
CA CYS A 419 10.60 -10.51 -37.71
C CYS A 419 11.00 -9.46 -36.65
N PRO A 420 10.29 -8.31 -36.58
CA PRO A 420 10.69 -7.21 -35.70
C PRO A 420 10.39 -7.51 -34.23
N ILE A 421 11.39 -7.30 -33.37
CA ILE A 421 11.25 -7.32 -31.91
C ILE A 421 10.90 -5.90 -31.43
N ARG A 422 9.87 -5.76 -30.58
CA ARG A 422 9.45 -4.48 -29.99
C ARG A 422 9.34 -4.56 -28.47
N THR A 423 9.84 -3.56 -27.76
CA THR A 423 9.61 -3.39 -26.31
C THR A 423 8.52 -2.36 -26.07
N ASN A 424 7.72 -2.52 -25.01
CA ASN A 424 6.77 -1.51 -24.55
C ASN A 424 7.22 -0.86 -23.22
N SER A 425 6.45 0.09 -22.71
CA SER A 425 6.76 0.82 -21.46
C SER A 425 6.99 -0.10 -20.25
N LYS A 426 6.42 -1.32 -20.21
CA LYS A 426 6.71 -2.30 -19.15
C LYS A 426 8.17 -2.71 -19.11
N PHE A 427 8.77 -2.99 -20.26
CA PHE A 427 10.19 -3.34 -20.33
C PHE A 427 11.07 -2.24 -19.73
N HIS A 428 10.67 -0.98 -19.91
CA HIS A 428 11.39 0.17 -19.38
C HIS A 428 11.15 0.37 -17.87
N THR A 429 9.92 0.24 -17.38
CA THR A 429 9.62 0.42 -15.93
C THR A 429 10.06 -0.77 -15.08
N ILE A 430 10.00 -2.01 -15.58
CA ILE A 430 10.56 -3.19 -14.89
C ILE A 430 12.04 -2.96 -14.55
N ARG A 431 12.80 -2.35 -15.48
CA ARG A 431 14.23 -2.07 -15.26
C ARG A 431 14.51 -1.12 -14.09
N ASN A 432 13.58 -0.26 -13.67
CA ASN A 432 13.74 0.54 -12.46
C ASN A 432 13.90 -0.32 -11.19
N PHE A 433 13.28 -1.51 -11.17
CA PHE A 433 13.45 -2.49 -10.10
C PHE A 433 14.69 -3.35 -10.37
N THR A 434 14.74 -4.01 -11.53
CA THR A 434 15.75 -5.04 -11.79
C THR A 434 17.17 -4.50 -11.94
N HIS A 435 17.35 -3.22 -12.32
CA HIS A 435 18.69 -2.61 -12.39
C HIS A 435 19.24 -2.18 -11.03
N TYR A 436 18.40 -1.99 -10.02
CA TYR A 436 18.78 -1.29 -8.78
C TYR A 436 18.43 -2.01 -7.49
N ILE A 437 17.63 -3.08 -7.54
CA ILE A 437 17.41 -4.01 -6.43
C ILE A 437 17.90 -5.39 -6.89
N ARG A 438 18.91 -5.94 -6.20
CA ARG A 438 19.72 -7.06 -6.66
C ARG A 438 19.69 -8.27 -5.73
N PRO A 439 20.06 -9.46 -6.20
CA PRO A 439 20.23 -10.63 -5.35
C PRO A 439 21.17 -10.33 -4.18
N GLY A 440 20.74 -10.67 -2.96
CA GLY A 440 21.44 -10.38 -1.71
C GLY A 440 21.00 -9.09 -1.00
N ASP A 441 20.33 -8.16 -1.69
CA ASP A 441 19.70 -6.99 -1.08
C ASP A 441 18.55 -7.43 -0.15
N ARG A 442 18.05 -6.51 0.67
CA ARG A 442 16.93 -6.76 1.57
C ARG A 442 15.89 -5.66 1.47
N PHE A 443 14.69 -6.02 1.06
CA PHE A 443 13.53 -5.13 1.15
C PHE A 443 13.30 -4.71 2.60
N VAL A 444 12.91 -3.46 2.80
CA VAL A 444 12.64 -2.84 4.10
C VAL A 444 11.29 -2.15 4.11
N LYS A 445 10.75 -1.92 5.30
CA LYS A 445 9.45 -1.25 5.47
C LYS A 445 9.50 0.18 4.92
N VAL A 446 8.41 0.56 4.26
CA VAL A 446 8.06 1.95 3.94
C VAL A 446 6.61 2.23 4.38
N ASP A 447 6.23 3.49 4.54
CA ASP A 447 4.88 3.92 4.92
C ASP A 447 4.05 4.52 3.76
N ASP A 448 4.51 4.33 2.52
CA ASP A 448 3.83 4.75 1.29
C ASP A 448 3.46 3.55 0.40
N THR A 449 2.24 3.57 -0.16
CA THR A 449 1.70 2.45 -0.95
C THR A 449 2.15 2.43 -2.41
N ASP A 450 2.77 3.51 -2.90
CA ASP A 450 3.31 3.63 -4.25
C ASP A 450 4.82 3.28 -4.31
N THR A 451 5.41 2.90 -3.17
CA THR A 451 6.86 2.73 -3.01
C THR A 451 7.27 1.35 -2.50
N VAL A 452 8.47 0.92 -2.91
CA VAL A 452 9.28 -0.10 -2.21
C VAL A 452 10.68 0.41 -1.97
N ALA A 453 11.33 -0.07 -0.89
CA ALA A 453 12.73 0.22 -0.61
C ALA A 453 13.49 -1.07 -0.30
N ALA A 454 14.76 -1.12 -0.70
CA ALA A 454 15.69 -2.19 -0.34
C ALA A 454 17.03 -1.60 0.11
N VAL A 455 17.58 -2.11 1.20
CA VAL A 455 18.96 -1.86 1.63
C VAL A 455 19.87 -2.79 0.85
N ARG A 456 20.94 -2.25 0.26
CA ARG A 456 21.88 -3.03 -0.56
C ARG A 456 22.61 -4.08 0.28
N ALA A 457 23.04 -5.17 -0.34
CA ALA A 457 23.78 -6.26 0.32
C ALA A 457 25.03 -5.80 1.09
N SER A 458 25.65 -4.68 0.68
CA SER A 458 26.79 -4.02 1.34
C SER A 458 26.42 -3.33 2.67
N GLY A 459 25.16 -2.94 2.86
CA GLY A 459 24.64 -2.31 4.08
C GLY A 459 24.94 -0.81 4.24
N ASP A 460 25.49 -0.16 3.21
CA ASP A 460 25.92 1.26 3.18
C ASP A 460 25.18 2.15 2.16
N ALA A 461 24.17 1.59 1.49
CA ALA A 461 23.29 2.26 0.55
C ALA A 461 21.91 1.60 0.50
N ALA A 462 20.94 2.30 -0.08
CA ALA A 462 19.60 1.79 -0.36
C ALA A 462 19.13 2.21 -1.76
N SER A 463 18.16 1.47 -2.29
CA SER A 463 17.44 1.77 -3.52
C SER A 463 15.95 1.85 -3.19
N VAL A 464 15.30 2.94 -3.60
CA VAL A 464 13.87 3.20 -3.35
C VAL A 464 13.18 3.39 -4.69
N VAL A 465 12.16 2.59 -5.02
CA VAL A 465 11.42 2.69 -6.29
C VAL A 465 10.01 3.18 -6.02
N HIS A 466 9.67 4.36 -6.55
CA HIS A 466 8.38 5.02 -6.39
C HIS A 466 7.63 5.13 -7.72
N VAL A 467 6.33 4.86 -7.72
CA VAL A 467 5.45 4.94 -8.90
C VAL A 467 4.54 6.16 -8.79
N ASN A 468 4.70 7.13 -9.69
CA ASN A 468 3.72 8.21 -9.83
C ASN A 468 2.79 7.92 -11.01
N SER A 469 1.66 7.28 -10.72
CA SER A 469 0.58 7.07 -11.72
C SER A 469 -0.24 8.33 -12.01
N GLY A 470 -0.05 9.40 -11.22
CA GLY A 470 -0.77 10.66 -11.37
C GLY A 470 -0.45 11.42 -12.66
N THR A 471 -1.39 12.25 -13.12
CA THR A 471 -1.25 13.11 -14.30
C THR A 471 -0.43 14.39 -14.03
N THR A 472 -0.03 14.64 -12.78
CA THR A 472 0.79 15.76 -12.36
C THR A 472 2.11 15.29 -11.75
N ALA A 473 3.15 16.13 -11.83
CA ALA A 473 4.36 15.90 -11.06
C ALA A 473 4.05 16.05 -9.56
N ARG A 474 4.77 15.30 -8.72
CA ARG A 474 4.60 15.29 -7.26
C ARG A 474 5.93 15.51 -6.55
N SER A 475 5.91 16.11 -5.37
CA SER A 475 7.10 16.29 -4.54
C SER A 475 7.26 15.08 -3.63
N VAL A 476 8.39 14.39 -3.70
CA VAL A 476 8.67 13.20 -2.88
C VAL A 476 9.84 13.49 -1.94
N THR A 477 9.58 13.45 -0.64
CA THR A 477 10.59 13.57 0.41
C THR A 477 10.93 12.18 0.95
N LEU A 478 12.17 11.75 0.83
CA LEU A 478 12.66 10.55 1.52
C LEU A 478 13.06 10.91 2.94
N ASP A 479 12.35 10.39 3.94
CA ASP A 479 12.74 10.42 5.35
C ASP A 479 13.67 9.23 5.63
N LEU A 480 14.95 9.54 5.88
CA LEU A 480 16.02 8.58 6.13
C LEU A 480 16.39 8.52 7.62
N SER A 481 15.63 9.19 8.51
CA SER A 481 15.92 9.29 9.95
C SER A 481 16.02 7.95 10.68
N ARG A 482 15.42 6.88 10.14
CA ARG A 482 15.46 5.52 10.70
C ARG A 482 16.79 4.80 10.41
N PHE A 483 17.68 5.36 9.59
CA PHE A 483 19.06 4.87 9.43
C PHE A 483 19.96 5.35 10.59
N ARG A 484 20.82 4.47 11.09
CA ARG A 484 21.71 4.77 12.23
C ARG A 484 22.76 5.82 11.92
N LYS A 485 23.25 5.81 10.67
CA LYS A 485 24.27 6.71 10.17
C LYS A 485 23.83 7.22 8.81
N ILE A 486 23.83 8.54 8.67
CA ILE A 486 23.69 9.26 7.42
C ILE A 486 25.01 10.02 7.25
N SER A 487 25.72 9.77 6.16
CA SER A 487 26.97 10.47 5.85
C SER A 487 26.73 11.97 5.62
N ALA A 488 27.70 12.82 5.96
CA ALA A 488 27.65 14.24 5.58
C ALA A 488 27.73 14.45 4.06
N GLN A 489 28.17 13.42 3.33
CA GLN A 489 28.20 13.34 1.87
C GLN A 489 27.11 12.40 1.31
N ALA A 490 26.09 12.05 2.11
CA ALA A 490 25.00 11.21 1.63
C ALA A 490 24.21 11.94 0.54
N THR A 491 23.83 11.20 -0.51
CA THR A 491 23.10 11.76 -1.65
C THR A 491 21.98 10.84 -2.11
N VAL A 492 20.99 11.44 -2.77
CA VAL A 492 19.89 10.77 -3.44
C VAL A 492 19.96 11.10 -4.92
N THR A 493 20.23 10.11 -5.77
CA THR A 493 20.21 10.27 -7.24
C THR A 493 18.93 9.70 -7.82
N PRO A 494 18.05 10.48 -8.48
CA PRO A 494 16.88 9.94 -9.15
C PRO A 494 17.25 9.31 -10.49
N VAL A 495 16.59 8.20 -10.83
CA VAL A 495 16.65 7.53 -12.13
C VAL A 495 15.21 7.33 -12.60
N VAL A 496 14.80 8.08 -13.62
CA VAL A 496 13.40 8.21 -14.04
C VAL A 496 13.12 7.40 -15.31
N THR A 497 12.00 6.70 -15.33
CA THR A 497 11.36 6.21 -16.56
C THR A 497 10.00 6.88 -16.72
N SER A 498 9.83 7.62 -17.81
CA SER A 498 8.58 8.28 -18.23
C SER A 498 8.41 8.11 -19.74
N ALA A 499 7.41 8.77 -20.33
CA ALA A 499 7.26 8.85 -21.78
C ALA A 499 8.45 9.55 -22.48
N ASP A 500 9.24 10.35 -21.75
CA ASP A 500 10.37 11.12 -22.27
C ASP A 500 11.67 10.30 -22.37
N GLY A 501 11.72 9.13 -21.72
CA GLY A 501 12.89 8.25 -21.73
C GLY A 501 12.89 7.23 -20.59
N ALA A 502 13.74 6.22 -20.72
CA ALA A 502 13.90 5.13 -19.76
C ALA A 502 15.23 5.21 -19.02
N LEU A 503 15.20 4.96 -17.71
CA LEU A 503 16.36 5.03 -16.80
C LEU A 503 17.19 6.32 -16.90
N VAL A 504 16.53 7.46 -17.14
CA VAL A 504 17.17 8.77 -17.23
C VAL A 504 17.70 9.17 -15.86
N ARG A 505 19.02 9.12 -15.69
CA ARG A 505 19.70 9.48 -14.44
C ARG A 505 19.75 11.01 -14.29
N GLY A 506 19.13 11.52 -13.25
CA GLY A 506 19.17 12.94 -12.88
C GLY A 506 20.39 13.31 -12.03
N ALA A 507 20.45 14.59 -11.64
CA ALA A 507 21.49 15.10 -10.74
C ALA A 507 21.28 14.59 -9.29
N PRO A 508 22.36 14.29 -8.54
CA PRO A 508 22.26 13.92 -7.13
C PRO A 508 21.84 15.12 -6.27
N VAL A 509 20.94 14.87 -5.31
CA VAL A 509 20.54 15.82 -4.26
C VAL A 509 21.20 15.40 -2.95
N THR A 510 21.82 16.34 -2.23
CA THR A 510 22.44 16.08 -0.92
C THR A 510 21.37 15.84 0.14
N VAL A 511 21.58 14.85 1.02
CA VAL A 511 20.71 14.61 2.19
C VAL A 511 20.96 15.69 3.24
N ALA A 512 19.92 16.41 3.64
CA ALA A 512 19.97 17.49 4.63
C ALA A 512 18.93 17.26 5.73
N GLY A 513 19.30 17.45 7.00
CA GLY A 513 18.38 17.23 8.12
C GLY A 513 17.88 15.78 8.28
N GLY A 514 18.52 14.81 7.61
CA GLY A 514 18.07 13.41 7.57
C GLY A 514 17.05 13.09 6.47
N SER A 515 16.79 14.00 5.54
CA SER A 515 15.90 13.77 4.40
C SER A 515 16.44 14.36 3.08
N ALA A 516 15.80 14.01 1.98
CA ALA A 516 16.01 14.64 0.68
C ALA A 516 14.68 14.72 -0.09
N THR A 517 14.39 15.86 -0.69
CA THR A 517 13.16 16.10 -1.46
C THR A 517 13.47 16.24 -2.94
N LEU A 518 12.75 15.52 -3.79
CA LEU A 518 12.92 15.48 -5.23
C LEU A 518 11.55 15.53 -5.94
N THR A 519 11.50 16.18 -7.09
CA THR A 519 10.29 16.17 -7.95
C THR A 519 10.25 14.87 -8.76
N VAL A 520 9.15 14.13 -8.65
CA VAL A 520 8.86 12.97 -9.50
C VAL A 520 7.88 13.39 -10.60
N PRO A 521 8.21 13.20 -11.90
CA PRO A 521 7.32 13.55 -13.01
C PRO A 521 5.98 12.80 -12.99
N ALA A 522 4.97 13.37 -13.67
CA ALA A 522 3.71 12.68 -13.94
C ALA A 522 3.93 11.37 -14.70
N LYS A 523 3.04 10.39 -14.52
CA LYS A 523 3.04 9.09 -15.20
C LYS A 523 4.45 8.47 -15.32
N SER A 524 5.16 8.35 -14.20
CA SER A 524 6.57 7.90 -14.17
C SER A 524 6.87 6.86 -13.09
N VAL A 525 7.97 6.12 -13.28
CA VAL A 525 8.59 5.29 -12.23
C VAL A 525 9.97 5.87 -11.96
N THR A 526 10.25 6.20 -10.69
CA THR A 526 11.52 6.81 -10.28
C THR A 526 12.22 5.92 -9.27
N THR A 527 13.46 5.53 -9.57
CA THR A 527 14.35 4.88 -8.62
C THR A 527 15.28 5.90 -8.00
N PHE A 528 15.19 6.10 -6.70
CA PHE A 528 16.12 6.89 -5.92
C PHE A 528 17.27 6.00 -5.41
N LEU A 529 18.48 6.31 -5.86
CA LEU A 529 19.70 5.68 -5.37
C LEU A 529 20.20 6.49 -4.18
N VAL A 530 20.10 5.92 -2.98
CA VAL A 530 20.46 6.55 -1.71
C VAL A 530 21.82 6.01 -1.27
N ASP A 531 22.88 6.77 -1.48
CA ASP A 531 24.24 6.37 -1.12
C ASP A 531 24.69 7.07 0.19
N GLY A 532 25.39 6.33 1.06
CA GLY A 532 25.93 6.87 2.31
C GLY A 532 25.01 6.75 3.54
N VAL A 533 24.09 5.77 3.54
CA VAL A 533 23.19 5.47 4.67
C VAL A 533 23.44 4.05 5.20
N SER A 534 23.56 3.85 6.51
CA SER A 534 23.86 2.51 7.06
C SER A 534 23.30 2.23 8.45
N GLY A 535 22.90 0.96 8.63
CA GLY A 535 22.39 0.41 9.89
C GLY A 535 21.05 0.97 10.36
N VAL A 536 20.52 0.41 11.45
CA VAL A 536 19.22 0.76 12.03
C VAL A 536 19.40 1.73 13.21
N ALA A 537 18.70 2.87 13.21
CA ALA A 537 18.73 3.79 14.34
C ALA A 537 18.19 3.12 15.60
N LYS A 538 18.69 3.50 16.79
CA LYS A 538 18.38 2.78 18.03
C LYS A 538 16.88 2.73 18.33
N ASP A 539 16.21 3.85 18.06
CA ASP A 539 14.78 4.10 18.20
C ASP A 539 13.98 3.89 16.90
N ALA A 540 14.57 3.28 15.86
CA ALA A 540 13.85 2.97 14.62
C ALA A 540 12.86 1.81 14.78
N ALA A 541 13.27 0.74 15.47
CA ALA A 541 12.41 -0.41 15.71
C ALA A 541 11.18 0.00 16.53
N LEU A 542 10.00 -0.44 16.10
CA LEU A 542 8.76 -0.27 16.86
C LEU A 542 8.89 -0.85 18.28
N VAL A 543 9.42 -2.07 18.37
CA VAL A 543 9.65 -2.77 19.65
C VAL A 543 11.00 -2.34 20.23
N GLN A 544 10.97 -1.79 21.45
CA GLN A 544 12.08 -1.20 22.17
C GLN A 544 12.24 -1.85 23.55
N PRO A 545 13.48 -2.12 24.02
CA PRO A 545 13.70 -2.73 25.34
C PRO A 545 13.13 -1.87 26.48
N GLY A 546 12.30 -2.48 27.32
CA GLY A 546 11.69 -1.81 28.50
C GLY A 546 10.51 -0.88 28.19
N HIS A 547 10.08 -0.80 26.93
CA HIS A 547 8.88 -0.08 26.51
C HIS A 547 7.62 -0.92 26.67
N VAL A 548 6.48 -0.24 26.79
CA VAL A 548 5.15 -0.83 26.97
C VAL A 548 4.20 -0.37 25.87
N TYR A 549 3.35 -1.28 25.40
CA TYR A 549 2.57 -1.11 24.18
C TYR A 549 1.08 -1.35 24.41
N ARG A 550 0.25 -0.60 23.69
CA ARG A 550 -1.18 -0.87 23.54
C ARG A 550 -1.43 -1.52 22.19
N LEU A 551 -2.18 -2.62 22.22
CA LEU A 551 -2.55 -3.41 21.05
C LEU A 551 -4.02 -3.13 20.75
N THR A 552 -4.32 -2.41 19.68
CA THR A 552 -5.68 -1.96 19.36
C THR A 552 -6.19 -2.66 18.10
N GLY A 553 -7.28 -3.42 18.21
CA GLY A 553 -7.85 -4.19 17.09
C GLY A 553 -8.44 -3.28 16.02
N ALA A 554 -7.97 -3.42 14.78
CA ALA A 554 -8.33 -2.54 13.67
C ALA A 554 -9.82 -2.62 13.28
N GLN A 555 -10.50 -3.72 13.61
CA GLN A 555 -11.94 -3.88 13.36
C GLN A 555 -12.84 -3.09 14.33
N SER A 556 -12.32 -2.64 15.47
CA SER A 556 -13.16 -2.10 16.56
C SER A 556 -12.59 -0.89 17.31
N GLY A 557 -11.32 -0.55 17.12
CA GLY A 557 -10.65 0.51 17.91
C GLY A 557 -10.45 0.16 19.39
N LYS A 558 -10.64 -1.11 19.78
CA LYS A 558 -10.57 -1.57 21.18
C LYS A 558 -9.23 -2.23 21.50
N SER A 559 -8.77 -2.02 22.73
CA SER A 559 -7.49 -2.56 23.22
C SER A 559 -7.59 -4.03 23.62
N LEU A 560 -6.54 -4.79 23.37
CA LEU A 560 -6.32 -6.14 23.89
C LEU A 560 -6.10 -6.08 25.41
N ALA A 561 -6.87 -6.88 26.15
CA ALA A 561 -6.79 -6.99 27.59
C ALA A 561 -6.97 -8.47 28.02
N PRO A 562 -6.64 -8.84 29.26
CA PRO A 562 -7.11 -10.10 29.85
C PRO A 562 -8.64 -10.24 29.76
N ALA A 563 -9.10 -11.46 29.54
CA ALA A 563 -10.50 -11.81 29.69
C ALA A 563 -10.97 -11.68 31.15
N ALA A 564 -12.28 -11.57 31.38
CA ALA A 564 -12.83 -11.31 32.72
C ALA A 564 -12.62 -12.46 33.73
N ASP A 565 -12.43 -13.68 33.22
CA ASP A 565 -12.06 -14.87 34.01
C ASP A 565 -10.54 -14.99 34.24
N GLY A 566 -9.75 -14.11 33.61
CA GLY A 566 -8.29 -14.14 33.62
C GLY A 566 -7.66 -15.34 32.90
N SER A 567 -8.42 -16.16 32.15
CA SER A 567 -7.87 -17.37 31.49
C SER A 567 -7.29 -17.06 30.11
N GLY A 568 -7.97 -16.19 29.34
CA GLY A 568 -7.58 -15.79 28.00
C GLY A 568 -7.47 -14.28 27.82
N VAL A 569 -7.65 -13.84 26.58
CA VAL A 569 -7.64 -12.42 26.18
C VAL A 569 -8.94 -12.02 25.48
N ALA A 570 -9.24 -10.73 25.50
CA ALA A 570 -10.43 -10.15 24.92
C ALA A 570 -10.18 -8.70 24.50
N VAL A 571 -11.04 -8.14 23.65
CA VAL A 571 -11.05 -6.69 23.38
C VAL A 571 -11.87 -5.93 24.42
N ARG A 572 -11.36 -4.75 24.81
CA ARG A 572 -11.97 -3.81 25.76
C ARG A 572 -11.84 -2.38 25.25
N THR A 573 -12.80 -1.56 25.60
CA THR A 573 -12.82 -0.12 25.33
C THR A 573 -11.53 0.51 25.84
N ALA A 574 -10.83 1.21 24.96
CA ALA A 574 -9.50 1.73 25.24
C ALA A 574 -9.57 2.79 26.33
N ASP A 575 -8.88 2.54 27.44
CA ASP A 575 -8.76 3.43 28.59
C ASP A 575 -7.26 3.64 28.87
N PRO A 576 -6.73 4.87 28.68
CA PRO A 576 -5.33 5.20 28.94
C PRO A 576 -4.88 4.93 30.39
N ALA A 577 -5.81 4.90 31.36
CA ALA A 577 -5.50 4.65 32.77
C ALA A 577 -5.41 3.15 33.13
N ARG A 578 -5.73 2.22 32.20
CA ARG A 578 -5.79 0.78 32.46
C ARG A 578 -4.48 0.07 32.15
N ALA A 579 -3.74 -0.25 33.21
CA ALA A 579 -2.49 -0.98 33.16
C ALA A 579 -2.61 -2.38 32.53
N GLU A 580 -3.77 -3.03 32.71
CA GLU A 580 -4.12 -4.33 32.14
C GLU A 580 -4.31 -4.32 30.62
N GLN A 581 -4.43 -3.14 30.00
CA GLN A 581 -4.49 -2.97 28.54
C GLN A 581 -3.10 -2.71 27.92
N LEU A 582 -2.04 -2.75 28.73
CA LEU A 582 -0.65 -2.52 28.32
C LEU A 582 0.15 -3.82 28.33
N TRP A 583 1.07 -3.94 27.36
CA TRP A 583 1.82 -5.16 27.07
C TRP A 583 3.31 -4.87 26.90
N ASN A 584 4.15 -5.66 27.54
CA ASN A 584 5.56 -5.77 27.16
C ASN A 584 5.66 -6.65 25.90
N VAL A 585 6.33 -6.15 24.86
CA VAL A 585 6.66 -6.93 23.66
C VAL A 585 8.17 -7.20 23.71
N ILE A 586 8.55 -8.46 23.92
CA ILE A 586 9.93 -8.83 24.27
C ILE A 586 10.52 -9.66 23.11
N PRO A 587 11.56 -9.19 22.40
CA PRO A 587 12.24 -9.98 21.37
C PRO A 587 12.80 -11.28 21.95
N SER A 588 12.56 -12.42 21.27
CA SER A 588 13.05 -13.74 21.70
C SER A 588 14.04 -14.38 20.73
N ALA A 589 13.85 -14.21 19.41
CA ALA A 589 14.72 -14.80 18.38
C ALA A 589 14.62 -14.05 17.04
N GLY A 590 15.63 -14.23 16.18
CA GLY A 590 15.65 -13.66 14.83
C GLY A 590 15.91 -12.15 14.80
N THR A 591 16.10 -11.60 13.60
CA THR A 591 16.38 -10.17 13.40
C THR A 591 15.80 -9.57 12.11
N ASP A 592 15.07 -10.36 11.32
CA ASP A 592 14.37 -9.95 10.09
C ASP A 592 12.85 -9.97 10.32
N HIS A 593 12.06 -9.92 9.24
CA HIS A 593 10.60 -9.98 9.24
C HIS A 593 9.97 -11.27 9.83
N ARG A 594 10.80 -12.25 10.22
CA ARG A 594 10.42 -13.46 10.99
C ARG A 594 11.01 -13.46 12.40
N ALA A 595 11.49 -12.31 12.88
CA ALA A 595 11.82 -12.11 14.28
C ALA A 595 10.61 -12.44 15.17
N ARG A 596 10.89 -13.13 16.27
CA ARG A 596 9.89 -13.65 17.20
C ARG A 596 9.91 -12.84 18.49
N TYR A 597 8.72 -12.69 19.08
CA TYR A 597 8.46 -11.90 20.27
C TYR A 597 7.59 -12.67 21.25
N SER A 598 7.79 -12.48 22.55
CA SER A 598 6.82 -12.84 23.59
C SER A 598 5.99 -11.61 23.95
N LEU A 599 4.68 -11.78 24.09
CA LEU A 599 3.76 -10.75 24.58
C LEU A 599 3.42 -11.04 26.04
N THR A 600 3.70 -10.10 26.94
CA THR A 600 3.48 -10.28 28.39
C THR A 600 2.72 -9.08 28.94
N GLY A 601 1.60 -9.30 29.65
CA GLY A 601 0.81 -8.21 30.23
C GLY A 601 1.65 -7.36 31.20
N ALA A 602 1.64 -6.04 31.03
CA ALA A 602 2.59 -5.15 31.71
C ALA A 602 2.34 -5.04 33.22
N SER A 603 1.08 -5.15 33.66
CA SER A 603 0.69 -5.20 35.07
C SER A 603 0.60 -6.62 35.64
N THR A 604 0.34 -7.64 34.81
CA THR A 604 0.05 -9.00 35.26
C THR A 604 1.27 -9.92 35.25
N GLY A 605 2.29 -9.63 34.43
CA GLY A 605 3.45 -10.50 34.24
C GLY A 605 3.15 -11.82 33.52
N ARG A 606 1.91 -12.05 33.07
CA ARG A 606 1.49 -13.28 32.38
C ARG A 606 1.67 -13.15 30.88
N ARG A 607 2.17 -14.21 30.24
CA ARG A 607 2.47 -14.26 28.80
C ARG A 607 1.31 -14.81 28.00
N LEU A 608 1.16 -14.33 26.78
CA LEU A 608 0.18 -14.80 25.80
C LEU A 608 0.74 -16.00 25.02
N ALA A 609 0.08 -17.14 25.15
CA ALA A 609 0.46 -18.38 24.48
C ALA A 609 -0.74 -19.03 23.77
N VAL A 610 -0.47 -19.98 22.88
CA VAL A 610 -1.48 -20.85 22.29
C VAL A 610 -1.44 -22.22 22.96
N ARG A 611 -2.56 -22.63 23.56
CA ARG A 611 -2.75 -23.95 24.18
C ARG A 611 -4.09 -24.51 23.70
N ASP A 612 -4.14 -25.79 23.34
CA ASP A 612 -5.32 -26.48 22.83
C ASP A 612 -6.09 -25.70 21.73
N GLY A 613 -5.34 -24.99 20.88
CA GLY A 613 -5.87 -24.19 19.77
C GLY A 613 -6.52 -22.86 20.14
N ARG A 614 -6.43 -22.40 21.40
CA ARG A 614 -6.92 -21.08 21.87
C ARG A 614 -5.79 -20.18 22.35
N ALA A 615 -6.00 -18.87 22.32
CA ALA A 615 -5.11 -17.91 22.99
C ALA A 615 -5.40 -17.89 24.50
N VAL A 616 -4.37 -18.12 25.31
CA VAL A 616 -4.45 -18.16 26.78
C VAL A 616 -3.40 -17.27 27.41
N LEU A 617 -3.65 -16.86 28.65
CA LEU A 617 -2.65 -16.25 29.52
C LEU A 617 -2.06 -17.30 30.46
N GLU A 618 -0.74 -17.37 30.57
CA GLU A 618 -0.04 -18.26 31.49
C GLU A 618 1.09 -17.53 32.21
N ASP A 619 1.58 -18.08 33.33
CA ASP A 619 2.69 -17.48 34.07
C ASP A 619 3.98 -17.53 33.23
N ALA A 620 4.71 -16.42 33.18
CA ALA A 620 5.90 -16.27 32.33
C ALA A 620 7.15 -16.95 32.92
N ALA A 621 7.02 -18.20 33.35
CA ALA A 621 8.13 -19.01 33.87
C ALA A 621 9.00 -19.57 32.71
N GLY A 622 10.31 -19.42 32.84
CA GLY A 622 11.29 -19.90 31.85
C GLY A 622 11.24 -19.16 30.51
N ALA A 623 12.00 -19.67 29.53
CA ALA A 623 11.94 -19.16 28.16
C ALA A 623 10.58 -19.49 27.51
N ALA A 624 10.10 -18.60 26.64
CA ALA A 624 8.89 -18.84 25.86
C ALA A 624 9.13 -19.92 24.80
N ASP A 625 8.31 -20.98 24.79
CA ASP A 625 8.27 -21.96 23.69
C ASP A 625 7.65 -21.37 22.40
N ASP A 626 7.73 -22.09 21.29
CA ASP A 626 7.20 -21.63 19.99
C ASP A 626 5.70 -21.28 20.01
N ALA A 627 4.92 -21.89 20.91
CA ALA A 627 3.50 -21.56 21.07
C ALA A 627 3.25 -20.34 21.97
N ALA A 628 4.26 -19.90 22.75
CA ALA A 628 4.31 -18.61 23.45
C ALA A 628 5.09 -17.52 22.67
N GLN A 629 5.49 -17.79 21.42
CA GLN A 629 6.20 -16.87 20.55
C GLN A 629 5.34 -16.43 19.35
N TRP A 630 5.54 -15.17 18.95
CA TRP A 630 4.74 -14.50 17.93
C TRP A 630 5.64 -13.76 16.94
N ILE A 631 5.38 -13.88 15.65
CA ILE A 631 6.01 -13.10 14.58
C ILE A 631 5.11 -11.90 14.29
N MET A 632 5.69 -10.71 14.28
CA MET A 632 4.99 -9.47 13.92
C MET A 632 5.17 -9.18 12.44
N SER A 633 4.10 -9.17 11.65
CA SER A 633 4.13 -8.77 10.22
C SER A 633 3.39 -7.46 9.99
N THR A 634 3.87 -6.62 9.06
CA THR A 634 3.20 -5.39 8.65
C THR A 634 3.31 -5.19 7.14
N THR A 635 2.40 -4.43 6.55
CA THR A 635 2.46 -3.95 5.15
C THR A 635 3.06 -2.54 5.04
N GLY A 636 3.38 -1.88 6.16
CA GLY A 636 3.74 -0.45 6.17
C GLY A 636 2.64 0.46 6.71
N ASP A 637 1.37 0.06 6.57
CA ASP A 637 0.14 0.84 6.84
C ASP A 637 -0.14 1.18 8.33
N GLY A 638 0.85 1.02 9.21
CA GLY A 638 0.70 1.19 10.66
C GLY A 638 0.08 0.00 11.39
N SER A 639 -0.56 -0.94 10.68
CA SER A 639 -1.15 -2.16 11.27
C SER A 639 -0.19 -3.35 11.25
N TRP A 640 -0.45 -4.29 12.17
CA TRP A 640 0.35 -5.50 12.37
C TRP A 640 -0.54 -6.73 12.52
N THR A 641 -0.08 -7.87 12.01
CA THR A 641 -0.61 -9.19 12.37
C THR A 641 0.38 -9.89 13.31
N PHE A 642 -0.13 -10.74 14.20
CA PHE A 642 0.66 -11.53 15.14
C PHE A 642 0.51 -13.02 14.81
N VAL A 643 1.50 -13.58 14.12
CA VAL A 643 1.54 -15.00 13.70
C VAL A 643 2.13 -15.84 14.83
N ASN A 644 1.39 -16.80 15.38
CA ASN A 644 1.90 -17.71 16.39
C ASN A 644 2.94 -18.67 15.79
N ALA A 645 4.13 -18.77 16.38
CA ALA A 645 5.26 -19.46 15.77
C ALA A 645 5.15 -21.00 15.76
N ALA A 646 4.35 -21.61 16.64
CA ALA A 646 4.08 -23.06 16.63
C ALA A 646 2.94 -23.46 15.69
N THR A 647 1.92 -22.61 15.52
CA THR A 647 0.66 -23.00 14.83
C THR A 647 0.43 -22.30 13.50
N GLY A 648 1.15 -21.22 13.19
CA GLY A 648 0.94 -20.39 12.00
C GLY A 648 -0.38 -19.61 11.99
N ARG A 649 -1.15 -19.65 13.08
CA ARG A 649 -2.43 -18.94 13.23
C ARG A 649 -2.21 -17.50 13.70
N LEU A 650 -3.10 -16.59 13.32
CA LEU A 650 -3.07 -15.19 13.74
C LEU A 650 -3.86 -14.97 15.02
N LEU A 651 -3.43 -13.99 15.83
CA LEU A 651 -4.24 -13.43 16.92
C LEU A 651 -5.50 -12.77 16.34
N ASP A 652 -6.67 -13.30 16.69
CA ASP A 652 -7.94 -13.07 16.00
C ASP A 652 -9.04 -12.67 16.99
N VAL A 653 -9.78 -11.59 16.70
CA VAL A 653 -11.01 -11.26 17.45
C VAL A 653 -12.17 -12.08 16.92
N SER A 654 -12.67 -12.97 17.76
CA SER A 654 -13.56 -14.07 17.37
C SER A 654 -14.86 -13.57 16.75
N GLY A 655 -15.24 -14.13 15.60
CA GLY A 655 -16.43 -13.73 14.85
C GLY A 655 -16.40 -12.29 14.31
N GLN A 656 -15.20 -11.68 14.21
CA GLN A 656 -14.99 -10.27 13.87
C GLN A 656 -15.70 -9.28 14.81
N SER A 657 -16.01 -9.70 16.05
CA SER A 657 -16.84 -8.92 16.95
C SER A 657 -16.21 -7.56 17.33
N THR A 658 -17.06 -6.54 17.35
CA THR A 658 -16.74 -5.18 17.81
C THR A 658 -17.23 -4.91 19.24
N ALA A 659 -17.89 -5.89 19.87
CA ALA A 659 -18.46 -5.75 21.21
C ALA A 659 -17.36 -5.55 22.27
N ASP A 660 -17.67 -4.74 23.30
CA ASP A 660 -16.86 -4.78 24.52
C ASP A 660 -17.11 -6.12 25.21
N GLY A 661 -16.04 -6.83 25.59
CA GLY A 661 -16.18 -8.21 26.07
C GLY A 661 -15.54 -9.25 25.15
N ALA A 662 -15.54 -9.03 23.84
CA ALA A 662 -15.37 -10.09 22.84
C ALA A 662 -14.05 -10.87 22.93
N GLU A 663 -14.15 -12.21 22.85
CA GLU A 663 -13.02 -13.14 22.93
C GLU A 663 -11.99 -12.88 21.82
N VAL A 664 -10.72 -12.85 22.22
CA VAL A 664 -9.59 -12.90 21.31
C VAL A 664 -8.96 -14.29 21.43
N SER A 665 -8.79 -14.95 20.30
CA SER A 665 -8.26 -16.32 20.21
C SER A 665 -7.28 -16.40 19.04
N VAL A 666 -7.14 -17.58 18.41
CA VAL A 666 -6.34 -17.73 17.19
C VAL A 666 -7.09 -18.40 16.04
N TYR A 667 -6.91 -17.88 14.83
CA TYR A 667 -7.54 -18.40 13.62
C TYR A 667 -6.55 -18.46 12.44
N THR A 668 -6.89 -19.19 11.38
CA THR A 668 -6.08 -19.20 10.16
C THR A 668 -6.01 -17.80 9.53
N PRO A 669 -4.94 -17.43 8.81
CA PRO A 669 -4.86 -16.12 8.16
C PRO A 669 -6.02 -15.89 7.18
N THR A 670 -6.70 -14.74 7.29
CA THR A 670 -7.82 -14.32 6.43
C THR A 670 -7.63 -12.95 5.79
N SER A 671 -6.55 -12.23 6.12
CA SER A 671 -6.28 -10.83 5.76
C SER A 671 -7.28 -9.78 6.30
N ALA A 672 -8.32 -10.21 7.03
CA ALA A 672 -9.40 -9.38 7.55
C ALA A 672 -8.97 -8.49 8.73
N ALA A 673 -9.76 -7.46 9.02
CA ALA A 673 -9.43 -6.43 10.01
C ALA A 673 -9.37 -6.95 11.46
N ASN A 674 -10.10 -8.03 11.79
CA ASN A 674 -10.12 -8.63 13.13
C ASN A 674 -8.83 -9.39 13.49
N GLN A 675 -7.91 -9.54 12.53
CA GLN A 675 -6.56 -10.10 12.72
C GLN A 675 -5.46 -9.03 12.69
N ARG A 676 -5.84 -7.76 12.48
CA ARG A 676 -4.92 -6.62 12.40
C ARG A 676 -4.99 -5.75 13.65
N TRP A 677 -3.83 -5.27 14.08
CA TRP A 677 -3.65 -4.57 15.34
C TRP A 677 -2.76 -3.34 15.13
N THR A 678 -3.22 -2.17 15.56
CA THR A 678 -2.32 -1.02 15.76
C THR A 678 -1.51 -1.26 17.03
N VAL A 679 -0.21 -0.98 16.96
CA VAL A 679 0.72 -1.16 18.08
C VAL A 679 1.23 0.23 18.49
N THR A 680 0.65 0.81 19.53
CA THR A 680 1.00 2.14 20.03
C THR A 680 1.98 2.01 21.18
N ASP A 681 3.08 2.78 21.15
CA ASP A 681 4.03 2.85 22.27
C ASP A 681 3.51 3.81 23.34
N GLU A 682 3.20 3.25 24.52
CA GLU A 682 2.64 3.96 25.68
C GLU A 682 3.72 4.24 26.74
N THR A 683 4.98 4.28 26.33
CA THR A 683 6.11 4.57 27.22
C THR A 683 6.26 6.08 27.42
N VAL A 684 5.80 6.58 28.56
CA VAL A 684 5.98 7.99 28.96
C VAL A 684 7.47 8.29 29.12
N ARG A 685 8.01 9.16 28.26
CA ARG A 685 9.41 9.60 28.26
C ARG A 685 9.65 10.78 29.20
N SER A 686 8.70 11.72 29.24
CA SER A 686 8.72 12.92 30.07
C SER A 686 7.31 13.48 30.24
N THR A 687 7.16 14.63 30.89
CA THR A 687 5.94 15.44 30.82
C THR A 687 6.25 16.78 30.17
N GLU A 688 5.23 17.43 29.62
CA GLU A 688 5.31 18.85 29.30
C GLU A 688 5.53 19.67 30.59
N THR A 689 6.00 20.91 30.42
CA THR A 689 6.08 21.87 31.53
C THR A 689 4.72 22.51 31.71
N ALA A 690 4.12 22.35 32.89
CA ALA A 690 2.88 23.03 33.23
C ALA A 690 3.13 24.53 33.42
N GLU A 691 2.29 25.37 32.84
CA GLU A 691 2.30 26.82 33.11
C GLU A 691 1.21 27.17 34.11
N ALA A 692 1.52 28.07 35.04
CA ALA A 692 0.57 28.58 36.03
C ALA A 692 0.86 30.04 36.36
N PHE A 693 -0.13 30.74 36.90
CA PHE A 693 -0.02 32.15 37.26
C PHE A 693 -0.54 32.41 38.68
N THR A 694 0.09 33.35 39.39
CA THR A 694 -0.44 33.90 40.64
C THR A 694 -0.02 35.35 40.85
N VAL A 695 -0.65 36.04 41.80
CA VAL A 695 -0.29 37.42 42.16
C VAL A 695 0.63 37.44 43.40
N PRO A 696 1.44 38.50 43.60
CA PRO A 696 2.32 38.61 44.76
C PRO A 696 1.59 38.43 46.10
N GLY A 697 2.00 37.41 46.86
CA GLY A 697 1.45 37.06 48.17
C GLY A 697 0.36 35.99 48.16
N LEU A 698 -0.19 35.63 46.99
CA LEU A 698 -1.16 34.54 46.84
C LEU A 698 -0.44 33.22 46.53
N ARG A 699 -0.97 32.09 47.01
CA ARG A 699 -0.48 30.76 46.59
C ARG A 699 -1.04 30.43 45.20
N PRO A 700 -0.24 29.87 44.27
CA PRO A 700 -0.75 29.44 42.98
C PRO A 700 -1.67 28.24 43.11
N GLY A 701 -2.76 28.24 42.34
CA GLY A 701 -3.40 26.98 41.92
C GLY A 701 -2.52 26.32 40.87
N LEU A 702 -2.17 25.05 41.09
CA LEU A 702 -1.46 24.23 40.11
C LEU A 702 -2.41 23.18 39.53
N PRO A 703 -2.25 22.76 38.27
CA PRO A 703 -3.12 21.77 37.65
C PRO A 703 -2.98 20.42 38.36
N SER A 704 -4.09 19.67 38.47
CA SER A 704 -4.10 18.31 39.04
C SER A 704 -3.52 17.26 38.08
N THR A 705 -3.27 17.62 36.82
CA THR A 705 -2.67 16.77 35.80
C THR A 705 -1.56 17.49 35.01
N VAL A 706 -0.77 16.72 34.27
CA VAL A 706 0.18 17.20 33.24
C VAL A 706 0.09 16.34 31.98
N THR A 707 0.38 16.92 30.82
CA THR A 707 0.50 16.15 29.55
C THR A 707 1.75 15.28 29.60
N PRO A 708 1.66 13.94 29.47
CA PRO A 708 2.83 13.10 29.22
C PRO A 708 3.30 13.23 27.78
N VAL A 709 4.59 13.00 27.57
CA VAL A 709 5.23 12.95 26.25
C VAL A 709 5.66 11.51 25.98
N PHE A 710 5.09 10.93 24.93
CA PHE A 710 5.35 9.60 24.40
C PHE A 710 6.33 9.67 23.21
N PRO A 711 6.75 8.54 22.61
CA PRO A 711 7.62 8.55 21.43
C PRO A 711 7.00 9.21 20.20
N ASP A 712 5.67 9.23 20.09
CA ASP A 712 4.87 9.82 19.01
C ASP A 712 4.46 11.28 19.27
N GLY A 713 4.53 11.76 20.52
CA GLY A 713 4.27 13.16 20.87
C GLY A 713 3.69 13.36 22.27
N ALA A 714 3.30 14.60 22.58
CA ALA A 714 2.56 14.92 23.80
C ALA A 714 1.06 14.63 23.59
N ARG A 715 0.45 13.81 24.46
CA ARG A 715 -0.98 13.46 24.36
C ARG A 715 -1.55 12.98 25.70
N GLY A 716 -2.85 13.15 25.92
CA GLY A 716 -3.52 12.69 27.14
C GLY A 716 -3.13 13.48 28.39
N SER A 717 -3.35 12.91 29.58
CA SER A 717 -3.03 13.56 30.85
C SER A 717 -2.70 12.54 31.95
N LEU A 718 -1.74 12.86 32.82
CA LEU A 718 -1.40 12.07 34.01
C LEU A 718 -1.69 12.85 35.29
N PRO A 719 -2.21 12.21 36.36
CA PRO A 719 -2.32 12.85 37.67
C PRO A 719 -0.94 13.25 38.20
N VAL A 720 -0.84 14.44 38.80
CA VAL A 720 0.42 14.99 39.34
C VAL A 720 0.28 15.46 40.80
N VAL A 721 1.30 15.18 41.61
CA VAL A 721 1.46 15.71 42.96
C VAL A 721 2.59 16.72 42.98
N TRP A 722 2.29 17.96 43.35
CA TRP A 722 3.26 19.07 43.37
C TRP A 722 3.90 19.27 44.75
N ARG A 723 5.23 19.44 44.78
CA ARG A 723 5.98 19.83 45.97
C ARG A 723 6.14 21.36 46.01
N LEU A 724 5.13 22.04 46.54
CA LEU A 724 5.13 23.51 46.66
C LEU A 724 6.30 24.02 47.53
N PRO A 725 7.01 25.09 47.11
CA PRO A 725 7.95 25.81 47.97
C PRO A 725 7.22 26.63 49.05
N ALA A 726 7.97 27.09 50.06
CA ALA A 726 7.44 27.91 51.14
C ALA A 726 6.94 29.29 50.66
N ASP A 727 5.89 29.82 51.30
CA ASP A 727 5.10 30.99 50.86
C ASP A 727 5.89 32.27 50.55
N ARG A 728 7.09 32.41 51.10
CA ARG A 728 8.02 33.50 50.74
C ARG A 728 8.36 33.53 49.25
N ALA A 729 8.27 32.39 48.55
CA ALA A 729 8.51 32.29 47.11
C ALA A 729 7.51 33.09 46.27
N TRP A 730 6.27 33.26 46.76
CA TRP A 730 5.19 33.96 46.04
C TRP A 730 5.13 35.45 46.35
N ARG A 731 5.95 35.98 47.26
CA ARG A 731 5.82 37.37 47.76
C ARG A 731 6.33 38.45 46.81
N LYS A 732 7.12 38.09 45.80
CA LYS A 732 7.74 39.02 44.85
C LYS A 732 7.43 38.59 43.43
N PRO A 733 7.24 39.53 42.48
CA PRO A 733 7.16 39.20 41.07
C PRO A 733 8.38 38.42 40.56
N GLY A 734 8.16 37.55 39.57
CA GLY A 734 9.17 36.67 38.97
C GLY A 734 8.64 35.26 38.68
N SER A 735 9.48 34.41 38.10
CA SER A 735 9.11 33.02 37.79
C SER A 735 9.65 32.03 38.83
N VAL A 736 8.78 31.15 39.34
CA VAL A 736 9.11 30.11 40.33
C VAL A 736 8.89 28.74 39.70
N ARG A 737 9.94 27.91 39.66
CA ARG A 737 9.84 26.50 39.23
C ARG A 737 9.39 25.62 40.39
N VAL A 738 8.30 24.90 40.22
CA VAL A 738 7.78 23.90 41.16
C VAL A 738 8.03 22.50 40.60
N LYS A 739 8.54 21.60 41.44
CA LYS A 739 8.76 20.19 41.06
C LYS A 739 7.55 19.35 41.45
N GLY A 740 7.18 18.39 40.61
CA GLY A 740 6.10 17.44 40.85
C GLY A 740 6.47 16.00 40.51
N ARG A 741 5.55 15.10 40.84
CA ARG A 741 5.54 13.68 40.48
C ARG A 741 4.25 13.39 39.73
N ALA A 742 4.36 13.08 38.44
CA ALA A 742 3.25 12.51 37.68
C ALA A 742 3.29 10.98 37.82
N THR A 743 2.13 10.32 37.80
CA THR A 743 2.03 8.86 37.90
C THR A 743 1.37 8.31 36.65
N ASP A 744 2.00 7.35 35.97
CA ASP A 744 1.39 6.66 34.81
C ASP A 744 0.47 5.50 35.22
N ALA A 745 -0.17 4.87 34.24
CA ALA A 745 -1.07 3.74 34.45
C ALA A 745 -0.41 2.55 35.18
N LEU A 746 0.91 2.37 35.04
CA LEU A 746 1.68 1.31 35.69
C LEU A 746 2.18 1.71 37.09
N GLY A 747 1.78 2.88 37.59
CA GLY A 747 2.21 3.40 38.88
C GLY A 747 3.63 3.96 38.89
N ARG A 748 4.27 4.15 37.72
CA ARG A 748 5.63 4.68 37.63
C ARG A 748 5.60 6.19 37.87
N GLU A 749 6.53 6.69 38.70
CA GLU A 749 6.70 8.13 38.93
C GLU A 749 7.54 8.79 37.82
N ILE A 750 6.98 9.77 37.13
CA ILE A 750 7.66 10.63 36.17
C ILE A 750 7.87 12.01 36.79
N ALA A 751 9.03 12.62 36.56
CA ALA A 751 9.33 13.96 37.04
C ALA A 751 8.54 15.02 36.25
N ALA A 752 7.70 15.79 36.95
CA ALA A 752 6.96 16.91 36.37
C ALA A 752 7.55 18.25 36.83
N THR A 753 7.40 19.29 36.00
CA THR A 753 7.78 20.68 36.35
C THR A 753 6.63 21.62 36.02
N ALA A 754 6.33 22.53 36.93
CA ALA A 754 5.49 23.70 36.67
C ALA A 754 6.33 24.98 36.73
N VAL A 755 6.05 25.93 35.84
CA VAL A 755 6.55 27.30 35.90
C VAL A 755 5.41 28.19 36.35
N VAL A 756 5.51 28.72 37.57
CA VAL A 756 4.56 29.68 38.13
C VAL A 756 5.10 31.08 37.85
N THR A 757 4.38 31.87 37.06
CA THR A 757 4.63 33.30 36.94
C THR A 757 3.91 34.03 38.07
N VAL A 758 4.68 34.77 38.87
CA VAL A 758 4.17 35.68 39.89
C VAL A 758 4.23 37.09 39.32
N ASP A 759 3.08 37.75 39.11
CA ASP A 759 3.05 39.16 38.68
C ASP A 759 1.69 39.78 39.04
N ARG A 760 1.60 41.12 39.02
CA ARG A 760 0.31 41.82 39.12
C ARG A 760 -0.15 42.16 37.72
N ILE A 761 -1.30 41.64 37.29
CA ILE A 761 -1.92 42.02 36.02
C ILE A 761 -2.24 43.51 36.02
N VAL A 762 -1.88 44.22 34.95
CA VAL A 762 -2.11 45.66 34.77
C VAL A 762 -2.83 46.01 33.47
N SER A 763 -2.84 45.11 32.49
CA SER A 763 -3.57 45.27 31.22
C SER A 763 -3.87 43.89 30.60
N THR A 764 -4.58 43.89 29.47
CA THR A 764 -4.76 42.70 28.62
C THR A 764 -4.26 43.00 27.20
N LEU A 765 -3.81 41.96 26.49
CA LEU A 765 -3.70 42.02 25.04
C LEU A 765 -5.10 41.88 24.44
N PRO A 766 -5.45 42.64 23.38
CA PRO A 766 -6.72 42.45 22.69
C PRO A 766 -6.86 41.01 22.19
N GLY A 767 -8.02 40.41 22.44
CA GLY A 767 -8.41 39.17 21.78
C GLY A 767 -8.59 39.38 20.28
N GLY A 768 -8.48 38.30 19.51
CA GLY A 768 -8.82 38.29 18.09
C GLY A 768 -10.02 37.39 17.82
N ALA A 769 -10.93 37.83 16.97
CA ALA A 769 -11.96 36.99 16.37
C ALA A 769 -12.14 37.37 14.90
N THR A 770 -12.69 36.48 14.09
CA THR A 770 -12.98 36.75 12.68
C THR A 770 -14.39 36.29 12.34
N THR A 771 -15.09 37.05 11.52
CA THR A 771 -16.37 36.69 10.92
C THR A 771 -16.49 37.31 9.52
N TYR A 772 -17.56 37.00 8.80
CA TYR A 772 -17.91 37.65 7.54
C TYR A 772 -19.04 38.66 7.73
N ALA A 773 -19.29 39.53 6.74
CA ALA A 773 -20.41 40.47 6.76
C ALA A 773 -21.76 39.76 7.01
N GLY A 774 -22.44 40.14 8.10
CA GLY A 774 -23.68 39.52 8.59
C GLY A 774 -23.50 38.21 9.37
N GLY A 775 -22.26 37.72 9.49
CA GLY A 775 -21.90 36.53 10.27
C GLY A 775 -21.75 36.82 11.77
N ARG A 776 -21.85 35.78 12.59
CA ARG A 776 -21.64 35.88 14.05
C ARG A 776 -20.21 35.45 14.41
N PRO A 777 -19.40 36.31 15.06
CA PRO A 777 -18.07 35.93 15.51
C PRO A 777 -18.14 35.03 16.75
N GLU A 778 -17.23 34.07 16.82
CA GLU A 778 -16.96 33.33 18.05
C GLU A 778 -15.93 34.11 18.87
N LEU A 779 -16.38 34.77 19.93
CA LEU A 779 -15.50 35.58 20.77
C LEU A 779 -14.69 34.67 21.71
N PRO A 780 -13.39 34.94 21.93
CA PRO A 780 -12.55 34.08 22.75
C PRO A 780 -13.00 34.14 24.21
N THR A 781 -13.16 32.99 24.86
CA THR A 781 -13.59 32.89 26.27
C THR A 781 -12.51 33.30 27.28
N THR A 782 -11.31 33.63 26.78
CA THR A 782 -10.17 34.13 27.57
C THR A 782 -9.41 35.22 26.82
N VAL A 783 -8.67 36.05 27.56
CA VAL A 783 -7.66 36.99 27.02
C VAL A 783 -6.32 36.80 27.72
N VAL A 784 -5.24 37.28 27.09
CA VAL A 784 -3.91 37.28 27.71
C VAL A 784 -3.76 38.52 28.58
N GLY A 785 -3.84 38.36 29.90
CA GLY A 785 -3.44 39.38 30.86
C GLY A 785 -1.92 39.60 30.82
N VAL A 786 -1.50 40.85 30.87
CA VAL A 786 -0.10 41.28 30.94
C VAL A 786 0.17 41.89 32.32
N GLY A 787 1.22 41.39 32.96
CA GLY A 787 1.65 41.78 34.28
C GLY A 787 2.61 42.97 34.26
N SER A 788 2.76 43.58 35.44
CA SER A 788 3.61 44.75 35.70
C SER A 788 5.08 44.56 35.37
N GLN A 789 5.55 43.30 35.29
CA GLN A 789 6.92 42.91 34.93
C GLN A 789 6.96 42.15 33.59
N GLY A 790 5.90 42.22 32.79
CA GLY A 790 5.78 41.52 31.51
C GLY A 790 5.38 40.05 31.62
N GLY A 791 5.05 39.55 32.82
CA GLY A 791 4.47 38.22 33.00
C GLY A 791 3.14 38.09 32.24
N ARG A 792 2.79 36.89 31.78
CA ARG A 792 1.55 36.64 31.04
C ARG A 792 0.68 35.61 31.74
N ALA A 793 -0.63 35.77 31.62
CA ALA A 793 -1.64 34.86 32.16
C ALA A 793 -2.82 34.74 31.20
N VAL A 794 -3.37 33.54 31.05
CA VAL A 794 -4.67 33.36 30.39
C VAL A 794 -5.75 33.66 31.43
N LEU A 795 -6.60 34.64 31.15
CA LEU A 795 -7.66 35.11 32.06
C LEU A 795 -9.03 34.88 31.45
N PRO A 796 -10.00 34.28 32.16
CA PRO A 796 -11.38 34.20 31.69
C PRO A 796 -11.98 35.60 31.56
N VAL A 797 -12.73 35.83 30.48
CA VAL A 797 -13.31 37.12 30.13
C VAL A 797 -14.81 37.02 29.93
N THR A 798 -15.54 38.05 30.36
CA THR A 798 -16.93 38.26 29.99
C THR A 798 -17.00 39.45 29.05
N TRP A 799 -17.52 39.23 27.84
CA TRP A 799 -17.69 40.28 26.83
C TRP A 799 -19.00 41.03 27.04
N ASP A 800 -18.99 42.34 26.78
CA ASP A 800 -20.20 43.13 26.67
C ASP A 800 -21.00 42.70 25.41
N PRO A 801 -22.34 42.83 25.41
CA PRO A 801 -23.15 42.55 24.22
C PRO A 801 -22.69 43.41 23.02
N ALA A 802 -22.49 42.78 21.87
CA ALA A 802 -22.19 43.50 20.64
C ALA A 802 -23.38 44.38 20.22
N PRO A 803 -23.15 45.62 19.73
CA PRO A 803 -24.21 46.45 19.17
C PRO A 803 -24.95 45.75 18.01
N GLU A 804 -26.22 46.08 17.83
CA GLU A 804 -27.00 45.59 16.69
C GLU A 804 -26.38 46.05 15.35
N GLY A 805 -26.31 45.16 14.37
CA GLY A 805 -25.66 45.41 13.07
C GLY A 805 -24.14 45.56 13.10
N ALA A 806 -23.46 45.33 14.24
CA ALA A 806 -22.02 45.57 14.38
C ALA A 806 -21.14 44.82 13.34
N PHE A 807 -21.59 43.68 12.83
CA PHE A 807 -20.83 42.85 11.89
C PHE A 807 -21.36 42.88 10.45
N ASP A 808 -22.25 43.81 10.11
CA ASP A 808 -22.91 43.83 8.79
C ASP A 808 -22.00 44.37 7.67
N THR A 809 -20.92 45.07 8.03
CA THR A 809 -19.98 45.70 7.09
C THR A 809 -18.54 45.21 7.31
N VAL A 810 -17.83 44.96 6.20
CA VAL A 810 -16.40 44.57 6.18
C VAL A 810 -15.54 45.62 6.90
N GLY A 811 -14.67 45.18 7.82
CA GLY A 811 -13.87 46.09 8.64
C GLY A 811 -13.28 45.42 9.90
N VAL A 812 -12.98 46.22 10.92
CA VAL A 812 -12.57 45.73 12.25
C VAL A 812 -13.45 46.42 13.30
N VAL A 813 -14.13 45.60 14.10
CA VAL A 813 -14.99 46.04 15.21
C VAL A 813 -14.25 45.75 16.51
N THR A 814 -14.18 46.71 17.42
CA THR A 814 -13.65 46.46 18.77
C THR A 814 -14.82 46.32 19.73
N LEU A 815 -14.88 45.20 20.45
CA LEU A 815 -15.78 45.03 21.59
C LEU A 815 -14.97 45.13 22.89
N HIS A 816 -15.68 45.47 23.97
CA HIS A 816 -15.14 45.57 25.32
C HIS A 816 -15.67 44.43 26.20
N GLY A 817 -14.99 44.21 27.31
CA GLY A 817 -15.35 43.21 28.31
C GLY A 817 -14.45 43.31 29.53
N VAL A 818 -14.66 42.39 30.47
CA VAL A 818 -13.95 42.37 31.76
C VAL A 818 -13.30 41.00 31.95
N ALA A 819 -11.98 41.00 32.11
CA ALA A 819 -11.20 39.80 32.41
C ALA A 819 -10.95 39.65 33.92
N ARG A 820 -11.07 38.43 34.43
CA ARG A 820 -10.97 38.14 35.87
C ARG A 820 -9.61 37.56 36.23
N VAL A 821 -8.95 38.17 37.21
CA VAL A 821 -7.66 37.77 37.76
C VAL A 821 -7.86 36.73 38.88
N VAL A 822 -6.84 35.91 39.12
CA VAL A 822 -6.88 34.78 40.07
C VAL A 822 -7.06 35.16 41.55
N ASP A 823 -6.84 36.42 41.92
CA ASP A 823 -7.15 36.97 43.24
C ASP A 823 -8.59 37.50 43.38
N GLY A 824 -9.39 37.38 42.31
CA GLY A 824 -10.76 37.86 42.23
C GLY A 824 -10.89 39.30 41.72
N SER A 825 -9.78 40.04 41.52
CA SER A 825 -9.80 41.35 40.87
C SER A 825 -10.11 41.25 39.37
N THR A 826 -10.34 42.39 38.73
CA THR A 826 -10.71 42.47 37.30
C THR A 826 -9.86 43.50 36.58
N VAL A 827 -9.67 43.29 35.28
CA VAL A 827 -8.97 44.19 34.36
C VAL A 827 -9.79 44.33 33.07
N ASP A 828 -9.76 45.51 32.47
CA ASP A 828 -10.45 45.77 31.20
C ASP A 828 -9.88 44.90 30.07
N ALA A 829 -10.78 44.37 29.25
CA ALA A 829 -10.49 43.55 28.09
C ALA A 829 -11.08 44.16 26.81
N SER A 830 -10.44 43.86 25.69
CA SER A 830 -10.99 44.18 24.36
C SER A 830 -10.79 43.01 23.40
N VAL A 831 -11.64 42.88 22.41
CA VAL A 831 -11.49 41.93 21.29
C VAL A 831 -11.67 42.67 19.97
N GLN A 832 -10.73 42.48 19.05
CA GLN A 832 -10.84 42.95 17.67
C GLN A 832 -11.48 41.84 16.83
N VAL A 833 -12.72 42.06 16.43
CA VAL A 833 -13.43 41.23 15.46
C VAL A 833 -13.14 41.75 14.06
N ARG A 834 -12.42 40.98 13.26
CA ARG A 834 -12.25 41.26 11.82
C ARG A 834 -13.47 40.75 11.06
N VAL A 835 -14.19 41.64 10.40
CA VAL A 835 -15.30 41.32 9.50
C VAL A 835 -14.77 41.31 8.07
N THR A 836 -14.89 40.19 7.37
CA THR A 836 -14.42 40.03 5.98
C THR A 836 -15.59 39.91 5.00
N GLU A 837 -15.28 39.89 3.70
CA GLU A 837 -16.19 39.28 2.73
C GLU A 837 -16.38 37.79 3.07
N ALA A 838 -17.54 37.23 2.72
CA ALA A 838 -17.81 35.81 2.89
C ALA A 838 -17.19 35.02 1.73
N VAL A 839 -16.39 34.00 2.05
CA VAL A 839 -15.96 32.97 1.11
C VAL A 839 -16.72 31.67 1.36
N GLU A 840 -16.63 30.74 0.41
CA GLU A 840 -17.25 29.44 0.49
C GLU A 840 -16.21 28.36 0.80
N THR A 841 -16.45 27.54 1.82
CA THR A 841 -15.54 26.46 2.24
C THR A 841 -16.29 25.14 2.43
N ASN A 842 -15.71 24.02 2.01
CA ASN A 842 -16.22 22.70 2.36
C ASN A 842 -15.94 22.42 3.85
N VAL A 843 -16.99 22.26 4.65
CA VAL A 843 -16.93 21.95 6.09
C VAL A 843 -17.19 20.48 6.42
N ALA A 844 -17.38 19.60 5.42
CA ALA A 844 -17.51 18.16 5.66
C ALA A 844 -16.30 17.53 6.43
N PRO A 845 -15.03 17.90 6.13
CA PRO A 845 -13.88 17.36 6.86
C PRO A 845 -13.61 18.06 8.21
N ASP A 846 -14.38 19.08 8.61
CA ASP A 846 -14.17 19.80 9.88
C ASP A 846 -14.27 18.85 11.09
N ASP A 847 -13.44 19.11 12.11
CA ASP A 847 -13.50 18.40 13.39
C ASP A 847 -14.88 18.54 14.05
N GLY A 848 -15.39 17.43 14.58
CA GLY A 848 -16.71 17.36 15.22
C GLY A 848 -17.90 17.30 14.25
N VAL A 849 -17.69 17.33 12.94
CA VAL A 849 -18.71 16.92 11.97
C VAL A 849 -18.80 15.40 11.96
N SER A 850 -20.02 14.86 12.08
CA SER A 850 -20.29 13.42 11.97
C SER A 850 -21.20 13.13 10.78
N VAL A 851 -20.95 12.00 10.12
CA VAL A 851 -21.74 11.54 8.97
C VAL A 851 -22.39 10.19 9.27
N ASP A 852 -23.66 10.04 8.93
CA ASP A 852 -24.45 8.83 9.14
C ASP A 852 -25.31 8.53 7.89
N ALA A 853 -25.73 7.28 7.72
CA ALA A 853 -26.52 6.82 6.58
C ALA A 853 -27.66 5.90 7.01
N THR A 854 -28.84 6.06 6.39
CA THR A 854 -30.02 5.21 6.68
C THR A 854 -29.79 3.71 6.44
N PHE A 855 -28.83 3.37 5.58
CA PHE A 855 -28.30 2.03 5.39
C PHE A 855 -26.88 2.13 4.84
N THR A 856 -26.02 1.14 5.10
CA THR A 856 -24.70 1.02 4.48
C THR A 856 -24.41 -0.45 4.18
N GLU A 857 -23.86 -0.76 3.00
CA GLU A 857 -23.39 -2.09 2.63
C GLU A 857 -22.28 -2.58 3.58
N SER A 858 -22.31 -3.86 3.95
CA SER A 858 -21.29 -4.46 4.82
C SER A 858 -19.89 -4.31 4.20
N GLY A 859 -18.94 -3.76 4.96
CA GLY A 859 -17.58 -3.46 4.49
C GLY A 859 -17.37 -2.00 4.05
N TYR A 860 -18.43 -1.20 3.95
CA TYR A 860 -18.35 0.25 3.70
C TYR A 860 -18.70 1.04 4.97
N SER A 861 -18.41 2.35 4.96
CA SER A 861 -18.77 3.28 6.04
C SER A 861 -19.13 4.64 5.46
N ALA A 862 -20.16 5.27 6.00
CA ALA A 862 -20.49 6.65 5.63
C ALA A 862 -19.36 7.63 5.95
N GLU A 863 -18.51 7.31 6.95
CA GLU A 863 -17.35 8.12 7.37
C GLU A 863 -16.32 8.35 6.25
N ARG A 864 -16.29 7.49 5.22
CA ARG A 864 -15.41 7.68 4.06
C ARG A 864 -15.85 8.82 3.15
N LEU A 865 -17.09 9.30 3.24
CA LEU A 865 -17.66 10.36 2.38
C LEU A 865 -17.20 11.79 2.72
N ARG A 866 -16.19 11.92 3.59
CA ARG A 866 -15.57 13.18 4.00
C ARG A 866 -14.05 13.08 4.09
N ASN A 867 -13.45 12.07 3.45
CA ASN A 867 -12.01 11.79 3.54
C ASN A 867 -11.18 12.51 2.45
N GLY A 868 -11.84 13.15 1.49
CA GLY A 868 -11.20 13.87 0.39
C GLY A 868 -10.78 13.02 -0.82
N ASP A 869 -10.97 11.70 -0.80
CA ASP A 869 -10.79 10.85 -1.99
C ASP A 869 -12.03 10.93 -2.89
N LEU A 870 -11.91 11.80 -3.90
CA LEU A 870 -12.99 12.07 -4.85
C LEU A 870 -13.25 10.94 -5.86
N THR A 871 -12.57 9.79 -5.74
CA THR A 871 -12.54 8.72 -6.75
C THR A 871 -12.88 7.33 -6.23
N GLU A 872 -12.64 7.03 -4.95
CA GLU A 872 -12.90 5.70 -4.39
C GLU A 872 -14.40 5.34 -4.35
N LYS A 873 -14.71 4.06 -4.12
CA LYS A 873 -16.06 3.62 -3.71
C LYS A 873 -16.17 3.74 -2.19
N ALA A 874 -16.29 4.97 -1.69
CA ALA A 874 -16.32 5.26 -0.25
C ALA A 874 -17.54 4.62 0.44
N TRP A 875 -18.72 4.71 -0.19
CA TRP A 875 -19.97 4.22 0.35
C TRP A 875 -20.85 3.54 -0.70
N SER A 876 -21.72 2.64 -0.23
CA SER A 876 -22.67 1.88 -1.03
C SER A 876 -23.91 1.54 -0.20
N ASN A 877 -25.10 1.53 -0.83
CA ASN A 877 -26.33 0.97 -0.25
C ASN A 877 -26.73 -0.39 -0.86
N TRP A 878 -25.83 -1.08 -1.57
CA TRP A 878 -26.15 -2.33 -2.24
C TRP A 878 -26.64 -3.40 -1.26
N LYS A 879 -27.67 -4.13 -1.70
CA LYS A 879 -28.24 -5.31 -1.02
C LYS A 879 -28.29 -6.50 -1.98
N PRO A 880 -28.05 -7.73 -1.50
CA PRO A 880 -28.23 -8.93 -2.33
C PRO A 880 -29.70 -9.15 -2.70
N GLY A 881 -29.93 -9.76 -3.87
CA GLY A 881 -31.26 -10.04 -4.39
C GLY A 881 -32.02 -8.81 -4.91
N THR A 882 -33.35 -8.92 -4.95
CA THR A 882 -34.28 -7.91 -5.51
C THR A 882 -34.74 -6.85 -4.50
N ALA A 883 -34.45 -7.04 -3.21
CA ALA A 883 -34.85 -6.14 -2.12
C ALA A 883 -33.94 -4.90 -2.01
N LYS A 884 -33.96 -4.06 -3.05
CA LYS A 884 -33.23 -2.78 -3.10
C LYS A 884 -33.97 -1.71 -2.27
N ASN A 885 -33.21 -0.80 -1.66
CA ASN A 885 -33.79 0.37 -1.00
C ASN A 885 -34.28 1.36 -2.08
N PRO A 886 -35.55 1.82 -2.04
CA PRO A 886 -36.05 2.81 -3.01
C PRO A 886 -35.50 4.22 -2.74
N SER A 887 -35.02 4.49 -1.52
CA SER A 887 -34.35 5.72 -1.14
C SER A 887 -33.43 5.45 0.04
N ASP A 888 -32.33 6.19 0.11
CA ASP A 888 -31.46 6.29 1.28
C ASP A 888 -31.03 7.76 1.46
N THR A 889 -30.54 8.08 2.66
CA THR A 889 -30.14 9.43 3.04
C THR A 889 -28.80 9.43 3.74
N ILE A 890 -27.87 10.29 3.29
CA ILE A 890 -26.65 10.61 4.03
C ILE A 890 -26.89 11.88 4.84
N THR A 891 -26.59 11.86 6.13
CA THR A 891 -26.80 12.97 7.07
C THR A 891 -25.47 13.42 7.66
N PHE A 892 -25.12 14.69 7.47
CA PHE A 892 -24.03 15.36 8.16
C PHE A 892 -24.59 16.17 9.34
N THR A 893 -24.13 15.87 10.56
CA THR A 893 -24.40 16.70 11.75
C THR A 893 -23.20 17.61 11.98
N LEU A 894 -23.46 18.90 12.15
CA LEU A 894 -22.45 19.94 12.30
C LEU A 894 -22.30 20.31 13.79
N PRO A 895 -21.08 20.57 14.29
CA PRO A 895 -20.85 20.87 15.70
C PRO A 895 -21.43 22.23 16.14
N LYS A 896 -21.74 23.11 15.19
CA LYS A 896 -22.43 24.39 15.38
C LYS A 896 -23.23 24.75 14.13
N ALA A 897 -24.19 25.65 14.29
CA ALA A 897 -24.99 26.13 13.16
C ALA A 897 -24.11 26.85 12.11
N ARG A 898 -24.32 26.56 10.82
CA ARG A 898 -23.58 27.14 9.69
C ARG A 898 -24.54 27.70 8.63
N ASP A 899 -24.16 28.81 8.02
CA ASP A 899 -24.79 29.32 6.78
C ASP A 899 -24.35 28.46 5.60
N LEU A 900 -25.11 27.40 5.30
CA LEU A 900 -24.86 26.50 4.19
C LEU A 900 -25.21 27.16 2.84
N THR A 901 -24.39 26.91 1.82
CA THR A 901 -24.54 27.52 0.48
C THR A 901 -24.85 26.51 -0.61
N ARG A 902 -24.21 25.33 -0.58
CA ARG A 902 -24.47 24.22 -1.51
C ARG A 902 -23.92 22.88 -0.99
N ILE A 903 -24.40 21.78 -1.56
CA ILE A 903 -23.85 20.44 -1.37
C ILE A 903 -23.33 19.91 -2.71
N VAL A 904 -22.20 19.22 -2.73
CA VAL A 904 -21.73 18.46 -3.90
C VAL A 904 -21.73 16.98 -3.57
N ALA A 905 -22.50 16.18 -4.30
CA ALA A 905 -22.44 14.72 -4.24
C ALA A 905 -21.62 14.20 -5.42
N ARG A 906 -20.58 13.40 -5.14
CA ARG A 906 -19.75 12.72 -6.14
C ARG A 906 -20.07 11.24 -6.12
N PHE A 907 -20.57 10.72 -7.24
CA PHE A 907 -20.98 9.32 -7.37
C PHE A 907 -19.85 8.46 -7.92
N HIS A 908 -19.63 7.29 -7.31
CA HIS A 908 -18.78 6.26 -7.89
C HIS A 908 -19.57 5.46 -8.93
N ARG A 909 -18.93 4.97 -10.01
CA ARG A 909 -19.55 4.01 -10.94
C ARG A 909 -19.06 2.60 -10.63
N ASP A 910 -19.98 1.75 -10.20
CA ASP A 910 -19.72 0.36 -9.86
C ASP A 910 -20.08 -0.57 -11.04
N GLY A 911 -19.04 -0.92 -11.81
CA GLY A 911 -19.14 -1.72 -13.04
C GLY A 911 -19.80 -0.98 -14.20
N THR A 912 -20.57 -1.70 -15.02
CA THR A 912 -21.28 -1.13 -16.17
C THR A 912 -22.63 -0.50 -15.82
N ASN A 913 -23.14 -0.76 -14.61
CA ASN A 913 -24.47 -0.33 -14.19
C ASN A 913 -24.50 1.15 -13.76
N ALA A 914 -25.70 1.74 -13.78
CA ALA A 914 -25.97 3.06 -13.22
C ALA A 914 -26.15 2.98 -11.70
N SER A 915 -25.03 2.85 -10.96
CA SER A 915 -24.98 2.73 -9.50
C SER A 915 -25.15 4.07 -8.76
N PHE A 916 -26.08 4.91 -9.22
CA PHE A 916 -26.33 6.25 -8.69
C PHE A 916 -27.83 6.56 -8.82
N PRO A 917 -28.38 7.49 -8.00
CA PRO A 917 -29.81 7.68 -7.87
C PRO A 917 -30.45 8.20 -9.18
N GLU A 918 -31.77 8.21 -9.20
CA GLU A 918 -32.56 8.90 -10.21
C GLU A 918 -32.59 10.41 -9.95
N SER A 919 -32.76 10.78 -8.67
CA SER A 919 -32.78 12.16 -8.20
C SER A 919 -32.26 12.26 -6.77
N LEU A 920 -31.84 13.46 -6.37
CA LEU A 920 -31.52 13.78 -4.98
C LEU A 920 -32.06 15.16 -4.60
N LYS A 921 -32.35 15.36 -3.32
CA LYS A 921 -32.66 16.68 -2.75
C LYS A 921 -31.92 16.91 -1.44
N VAL A 922 -31.69 18.17 -1.09
CA VAL A 922 -31.06 18.57 0.17
C VAL A 922 -32.12 19.02 1.17
N GLN A 923 -32.02 18.48 2.38
CA GLN A 923 -32.80 18.93 3.54
C GLN A 923 -31.85 19.43 4.62
N VAL A 924 -32.27 20.42 5.40
CA VAL A 924 -31.49 20.93 6.54
C VAL A 924 -32.30 20.86 7.83
N ARG A 925 -31.59 20.93 8.96
CA ARG A 925 -32.16 21.03 10.29
C ARG A 925 -31.58 22.25 11.02
N PRO A 926 -32.35 23.32 11.29
CA PRO A 926 -31.93 24.42 12.13
C PRO A 926 -31.72 23.98 13.59
N ALA A 927 -31.40 24.93 14.47
CA ALA A 927 -31.20 24.66 15.90
C ALA A 927 -32.51 24.28 16.65
N ASP A 928 -33.68 24.50 16.05
CA ASP A 928 -34.99 24.09 16.57
C ASP A 928 -35.29 22.59 16.38
N GLY A 929 -34.48 21.88 15.59
CA GLY A 929 -34.55 20.44 15.41
C GLY A 929 -35.48 19.94 14.30
N VAL A 930 -36.16 20.82 13.56
CA VAL A 930 -37.11 20.40 12.49
C VAL A 930 -36.40 20.28 11.14
N TRP A 931 -36.62 19.18 10.42
CA TRP A 931 -36.11 19.02 9.05
C TRP A 931 -37.00 19.75 8.03
N SER A 932 -36.39 20.56 7.16
CA SER A 932 -37.05 21.22 6.03
C SER A 932 -36.34 20.97 4.70
N ASP A 933 -37.07 21.05 3.59
CA ASP A 933 -36.48 21.06 2.24
C ASP A 933 -35.71 22.36 2.03
N ALA A 934 -34.45 22.25 1.59
CA ALA A 934 -33.57 23.38 1.27
C ALA A 934 -33.18 23.45 -0.22
N SER A 935 -33.64 22.46 -1.00
CA SER A 935 -33.62 22.43 -2.46
C SER A 935 -34.84 21.66 -2.97
N ASP A 936 -35.21 21.90 -4.23
CA ASP A 936 -36.04 20.96 -5.00
C ASP A 936 -35.28 19.65 -5.28
N ALA A 937 -35.98 18.66 -5.84
CA ALA A 937 -35.36 17.42 -6.31
C ALA A 937 -34.63 17.64 -7.64
N VAL A 938 -33.32 17.35 -7.65
CA VAL A 938 -32.43 17.48 -8.81
C VAL A 938 -32.24 16.11 -9.46
N PRO A 939 -32.48 15.94 -10.77
CA PRO A 939 -32.24 14.69 -11.46
C PRO A 939 -30.73 14.42 -11.59
N VAL A 940 -30.35 13.14 -11.51
CA VAL A 940 -28.96 12.70 -11.69
C VAL A 940 -28.80 12.03 -13.05
N GLY A 941 -27.70 12.33 -13.75
CA GLY A 941 -27.40 11.78 -15.08
C GLY A 941 -27.05 10.28 -15.06
N THR A 942 -26.86 9.70 -16.25
CA THR A 942 -26.54 8.27 -16.44
C THR A 942 -25.16 7.98 -17.03
N GLU A 943 -24.41 9.02 -17.41
CA GLU A 943 -23.08 8.91 -18.03
C GLU A 943 -21.95 9.11 -17.01
N GLY A 944 -20.80 8.48 -17.26
CA GLY A 944 -19.59 8.64 -16.45
C GLY A 944 -19.79 8.37 -14.95
N ALA A 945 -19.11 9.14 -14.11
CA ALA A 945 -19.29 9.20 -12.67
C ALA A 945 -19.90 10.58 -12.34
N PRO A 946 -21.23 10.71 -12.14
CA PRO A 946 -21.88 12.00 -12.00
C PRO A 946 -21.37 12.81 -10.79
N VAL A 947 -21.29 14.13 -10.97
CA VAL A 947 -21.06 15.10 -9.88
C VAL A 947 -22.24 16.07 -9.89
N VAL A 948 -22.96 16.16 -8.77
CA VAL A 948 -24.19 16.95 -8.65
C VAL A 948 -24.00 18.01 -7.58
N SER A 949 -24.01 19.28 -7.98
CA SER A 949 -23.93 20.44 -7.07
C SER A 949 -25.31 21.05 -6.88
N VAL A 950 -25.82 21.06 -5.65
CA VAL A 950 -27.17 21.54 -5.31
C VAL A 950 -27.06 22.77 -4.39
N PRO A 951 -27.54 23.95 -4.81
CA PRO A 951 -27.65 25.12 -3.95
C PRO A 951 -28.54 24.85 -2.73
N VAL A 952 -28.18 25.42 -1.59
CA VAL A 952 -28.92 25.32 -0.32
C VAL A 952 -29.47 26.68 0.02
N THR A 953 -30.80 26.79 0.14
CA THR A 953 -31.46 28.03 0.56
C THR A 953 -32.13 27.83 1.91
N ALA A 954 -31.42 28.16 2.99
CA ALA A 954 -31.94 28.01 4.35
C ALA A 954 -31.29 28.96 5.36
N ALA A 955 -31.92 29.05 6.54
CA ALA A 955 -31.32 29.64 7.74
C ALA A 955 -30.16 28.75 8.29
N PRO A 956 -29.30 29.27 9.20
CA PRO A 956 -28.20 28.53 9.77
C PRO A 956 -28.59 27.13 10.30
N ALA A 957 -27.95 26.10 9.76
CA ALA A 957 -28.31 24.69 10.00
C ALA A 957 -27.30 23.99 10.91
N THR A 958 -27.80 23.13 11.81
CA THR A 958 -26.99 22.22 12.66
C THR A 958 -26.84 20.83 12.06
N ALA A 959 -27.62 20.49 11.04
CA ALA A 959 -27.40 19.30 10.22
C ALA A 959 -27.92 19.52 8.80
N VAL A 960 -27.37 18.76 7.86
CA VAL A 960 -27.80 18.70 6.46
C VAL A 960 -27.85 17.26 6.02
N ARG A 961 -28.80 16.90 5.16
CA ARG A 961 -28.92 15.55 4.64
C ARG A 961 -29.29 15.52 3.17
N VAL A 962 -28.66 14.60 2.44
CA VAL A 962 -28.89 14.36 1.01
C VAL A 962 -29.82 13.18 0.90
N VAL A 963 -31.09 13.45 0.58
CA VAL A 963 -32.12 12.42 0.37
C VAL A 963 -32.05 11.99 -1.08
N MET A 964 -31.71 10.72 -1.34
CA MET A 964 -31.50 10.18 -2.68
C MET A 964 -32.57 9.16 -3.03
N THR A 965 -33.19 9.30 -4.20
CA THR A 965 -34.18 8.34 -4.74
C THR A 965 -33.44 7.35 -5.64
N ALA A 966 -33.40 6.08 -5.27
CA ALA A 966 -32.73 5.06 -6.08
C ALA A 966 -33.52 4.78 -7.37
N ARG A 967 -32.81 4.46 -8.46
CA ARG A 967 -33.45 3.99 -9.70
C ARG A 967 -34.15 2.64 -9.46
N PRO A 968 -35.26 2.34 -10.16
CA PRO A 968 -35.95 1.04 -10.03
C PRO A 968 -34.99 -0.15 -10.19
N GLY A 969 -34.88 -0.99 -9.16
CA GLY A 969 -33.98 -2.15 -9.12
C GLY A 969 -32.47 -1.82 -8.99
N GLY A 970 -32.11 -0.54 -8.92
CA GLY A 970 -30.74 -0.05 -8.78
C GLY A 970 -30.22 -0.02 -7.35
N TYR A 971 -29.05 0.59 -7.20
CA TYR A 971 -28.39 0.90 -5.94
C TYR A 971 -27.54 2.16 -6.14
N ILE A 972 -26.99 2.72 -5.06
CA ILE A 972 -26.28 3.99 -5.02
C ILE A 972 -24.89 3.75 -4.43
N THR A 973 -23.87 4.28 -5.10
CA THR A 973 -22.47 4.30 -4.67
C THR A 973 -21.90 5.70 -4.76
N LEU A 974 -21.22 6.14 -3.72
CA LEU A 974 -20.68 7.49 -3.58
C LEU A 974 -19.16 7.44 -3.35
N SER A 975 -18.46 8.48 -3.81
CA SER A 975 -17.05 8.73 -3.51
C SER A 975 -16.89 9.77 -2.39
N GLU A 976 -17.58 10.90 -2.48
CA GLU A 976 -17.45 11.99 -1.49
C GLU A 976 -18.76 12.81 -1.46
N ILE A 977 -19.08 13.41 -0.30
CA ILE A 977 -20.06 14.51 -0.22
C ILE A 977 -19.38 15.74 0.41
N GLU A 978 -19.30 16.81 -0.37
CA GLU A 978 -18.77 18.10 0.07
C GLU A 978 -19.93 18.99 0.57
N VAL A 979 -19.79 19.53 1.78
CA VAL A 979 -20.80 20.39 2.44
C VAL A 979 -20.26 21.81 2.47
N TYR A 980 -20.74 22.70 1.61
CA TYR A 980 -20.23 24.06 1.52
C TYR A 980 -21.01 25.05 2.39
N ALA A 981 -20.26 25.91 3.10
CA ALA A 981 -20.78 26.95 3.98
C ALA A 981 -20.03 28.26 3.82
N LYS A 982 -20.64 29.36 4.25
CA LYS A 982 -19.96 30.66 4.39
C LYS A 982 -18.91 30.60 5.50
N ALA A 983 -17.73 31.12 5.20
CA ALA A 983 -16.62 31.31 6.11
C ALA A 983 -15.99 32.70 5.89
N PRO A 984 -15.26 33.24 6.89
CA PRO A 984 -14.48 34.44 6.68
C PRO A 984 -13.28 34.20 5.75
N LEU A 985 -12.90 35.20 4.97
CA LEU A 985 -11.70 35.19 4.14
C LEU A 985 -10.44 35.19 5.03
N THR A 986 -9.85 34.02 5.23
CA THR A 986 -8.52 33.87 5.82
C THR A 986 -7.44 34.32 4.84
N ARG A 987 -6.53 35.19 5.30
CA ARG A 987 -5.27 35.55 4.61
C ARG A 987 -4.11 34.88 5.30
#